data_AF-A0A7Y2YPQ8-F1
#
_entry.id   AF-A0A7Y2YPQ8-F1
#
_cell.length_a   1.000
_cell.length_b   1.000
_cell.length_c   1.000
_cell.angle_alpha   90.00
_cell.angle_beta   90.00
_cell.angle_gamma   90.00
#
_symmetry.space_group_name_H-M   'P 1'
#
loop_
_entity.id
_entity.type
_entity.pdbx_description
1 polymer ?
#
loop_
_entity_poly.entity_id
_entity_poly.type
_entity_poly.pdbx_seq_one_letter_code
_entity_poly.pdbx_strand_id
1 'polypeptide(L)'
;EVDSVLIDDARTPLIISGPVPKGDQHEFNELKPIVNDLVETQRKYLTGVLAEAKKLIAEGDVKEGGFQLLRVYRGIPKNKALIKYLSEEGIKQLLQKTENFYMQDNNREMPKVDAELYYVIDEKNNQVELSDKGVEFLSGKDDPNFFVMPEIGMEIAKIEDQGLAVEEEAKLKEELFRDFGVKSERIHTLNQLLKAYALFEKDVQYVVMDNKVMIVDEQTGRIMDGRRYSDGLHQAIEAKENVKIEAATQTFATITLQNYFRMYRKLAGMTGTAVTEAGEFWEIYKLDVVEIPTNRPIARDDKDDLVYKTKREKYNAVIDEVTDLSRAGRPVLIGTTNVEISELLAKMLSIRKIPHNVLNAKLHKKEADIVAQAGQPGQVTIATNMAGRGTDIKLSDEVKEAGGLAIVGTERHDSRRVDRQLRGRSGRQGDPGSSQFYVSLEDNLMRLFGSDRIAKMMDRMGLKEGEVIQHSMISKSIERAQKKVEENNFGVRKRLLEYDDVMNAQREVVYKRRKHALQGERLRVDLANMIFDTSEGIAEGNKNANDFKNFEFELIRYFSMASPITEEEFTKQSSQQIAGTIYKAAFKHYRDKMQRNADLAFPVIENVYKTQSDRFKRIVVPFTDGVKNLQVVTDLQKAYETKGKQLINDFEKNITLAIVDDAWKTHLRKMDELKQSVQLAVHEQKDPLLIYKFEAFELFKVMIDQVNKDVISFLFKGEIPQETADTIREARARRQENLETTKEEIPNIDERAAQNRAAGNRASQSREMVETIVRDKPKIGRNDKVTIKNVMNGQSKVVKYKQAIPLIDKGEWVLVDE
;
A
#
# COMPACT_ATOMS: atom_id res chain seq x y z
N GLU A 1 -14.15 1.23 -13.10
CA GLU A 1 -15.16 2.29 -12.79
C GLU A 1 -14.47 3.34 -11.93
N VAL A 2 -14.79 4.62 -12.13
CA VAL A 2 -13.98 5.71 -11.55
C VAL A 2 -14.15 5.88 -10.05
N ASP A 3 -15.33 5.60 -9.51
CA ASP A 3 -15.55 5.60 -8.06
C ASP A 3 -14.72 4.54 -7.32
N SER A 4 -14.49 3.37 -7.92
CA SER A 4 -13.57 2.36 -7.37
C SER A 4 -12.20 2.98 -7.11
N VAL A 5 -11.67 3.66 -8.11
CA VAL A 5 -10.27 4.08 -8.08
C VAL A 5 -10.13 5.37 -7.27
N LEU A 6 -11.04 6.32 -7.48
CA LEU A 6 -10.92 7.67 -6.92
C LEU A 6 -11.52 7.81 -5.51
N ILE A 7 -12.28 6.81 -5.04
CA ILE A 7 -12.93 6.82 -3.71
C ILE A 7 -12.52 5.60 -2.89
N ASP A 8 -12.67 4.39 -3.45
CA ASP A 8 -12.45 3.14 -2.70
C ASP A 8 -10.95 2.89 -2.49
N ASP A 9 -10.20 2.86 -3.58
CA ASP A 9 -8.75 2.61 -3.60
C ASP A 9 -7.95 3.83 -3.13
N ALA A 10 -8.55 5.02 -3.15
CA ALA A 10 -7.92 6.30 -2.81
C ALA A 10 -7.52 6.43 -1.32
N ARG A 11 -7.77 5.39 -0.52
CA ARG A 11 -7.34 5.29 0.88
C ARG A 11 -5.87 4.94 1.03
N THR A 12 -5.27 4.30 0.03
CA THR A 12 -3.88 3.83 0.10
C THR A 12 -3.02 4.57 -0.92
N PRO A 13 -1.92 5.21 -0.51
CA PRO A 13 -1.03 5.83 -1.48
C PRO A 13 -0.25 4.77 -2.26
N LEU A 14 0.20 5.14 -3.46
CA LEU A 14 1.16 4.36 -4.25
C LEU A 14 2.54 4.57 -3.63
N ILE A 15 3.21 3.49 -3.25
CA ILE A 15 4.51 3.52 -2.58
C ILE A 15 5.50 2.66 -3.37
N ILE A 16 6.67 3.23 -3.65
CA ILE A 16 7.87 2.51 -4.07
C ILE A 16 8.78 2.44 -2.85
N SER A 17 9.11 1.23 -2.43
CA SER A 17 10.02 1.00 -1.32
C SER A 17 11.18 0.09 -1.74
N GLY A 18 12.26 0.14 -0.97
CA GLY A 18 13.42 -0.72 -1.17
C GLY A 18 14.03 -1.18 0.16
N PRO A 19 14.92 -2.18 0.15
CA PRO A 19 15.45 -2.77 1.36
C PRO A 19 16.28 -1.77 2.17
N VAL A 20 16.09 -1.78 3.50
CA VAL A 20 16.90 -0.99 4.44
C VAL A 20 18.23 -1.71 4.72
N PRO A 21 19.38 -1.01 4.77
CA PRO A 21 20.64 -1.60 5.21
C PRO A 21 20.50 -2.15 6.64
N LYS A 22 20.81 -3.45 6.87
CA LYS A 22 20.60 -4.22 8.11
C LYS A 22 19.14 -4.62 8.41
N GLY A 23 18.25 -4.58 7.43
CA GLY A 23 16.83 -4.94 7.60
C GLY A 23 16.52 -6.40 7.97
N ASP A 24 17.52 -7.28 8.14
CA ASP A 24 17.34 -8.70 8.53
C ASP A 24 17.37 -8.93 10.05
N GLN A 25 17.79 -7.94 10.85
CA GLN A 25 17.73 -8.01 12.31
C GLN A 25 16.34 -7.60 12.78
N HIS A 26 15.54 -8.57 13.23
CA HIS A 26 14.16 -8.35 13.63
C HIS A 26 13.95 -8.70 15.10
N GLU A 27 13.69 -7.69 15.93
CA GLU A 27 13.27 -7.89 17.33
C GLU A 27 11.89 -8.60 17.44
N PHE A 28 11.15 -8.69 16.32
CA PHE A 28 9.85 -9.36 16.25
C PHE A 28 9.87 -10.80 16.79
N ASN A 29 10.93 -11.57 16.52
CA ASN A 29 11.02 -12.97 16.97
C ASN A 29 11.18 -13.08 18.49
N GLU A 30 11.85 -12.11 19.12
CA GLU A 30 12.10 -12.08 20.56
C GLU A 30 10.88 -11.55 21.31
N LEU A 31 10.21 -10.52 20.78
CA LEU A 31 9.06 -9.87 21.42
C LEU A 31 7.74 -10.63 21.22
N LYS A 32 7.60 -11.37 20.11
CA LYS A 32 6.39 -12.15 19.80
C LYS A 32 5.86 -13.00 20.96
N PRO A 33 6.66 -13.87 21.61
CA PRO A 33 6.14 -14.73 22.69
C PRO A 33 5.58 -13.91 23.85
N ILE A 34 6.22 -12.79 24.19
CA ILE A 34 5.81 -11.89 25.27
C ILE A 34 4.45 -11.24 24.95
N VAL A 35 4.30 -10.69 23.73
CA VAL A 35 3.04 -10.07 23.30
C VAL A 35 1.92 -11.09 23.18
N ASN A 36 2.20 -12.29 22.67
CA ASN A 36 1.22 -13.36 22.57
C ASN A 36 0.71 -13.79 23.96
N ASP A 37 1.60 -13.90 24.95
CA ASP A 37 1.23 -14.24 26.33
C ASP A 37 0.36 -13.16 26.99
N LEU A 38 0.69 -11.88 26.78
CA LEU A 38 -0.13 -10.75 27.23
C LEU A 38 -1.55 -10.78 26.64
N VAL A 39 -1.68 -11.03 25.33
CA VAL A 39 -2.98 -11.10 24.64
C VAL A 39 -3.81 -12.30 25.12
N GLU A 40 -3.21 -13.47 25.26
CA GLU A 40 -3.90 -14.67 25.74
C GLU A 40 -4.31 -14.54 27.22
N THR A 41 -3.45 -13.95 28.05
CA THR A 41 -3.74 -13.67 29.46
C THR A 41 -4.95 -12.75 29.62
N GLN A 42 -4.98 -11.63 28.88
CA GLN A 42 -6.13 -10.72 28.88
C GLN A 42 -7.40 -11.41 28.37
N ARG A 43 -7.31 -12.15 27.26
CA ARG A 43 -8.46 -12.85 26.67
C ARG A 43 -9.06 -13.88 27.64
N LYS A 44 -8.22 -14.63 28.34
CA LYS A 44 -8.66 -15.62 29.33
C LYS A 44 -9.33 -14.96 30.54
N TYR A 45 -8.73 -13.89 31.07
CA TYR A 45 -9.31 -13.10 32.17
C TYR A 45 -10.70 -12.57 31.79
N LEU A 46 -10.82 -11.91 30.63
CA LEU A 46 -12.07 -11.27 30.21
C LEU A 46 -13.18 -12.26 29.82
N THR A 47 -12.82 -13.50 29.45
CA THR A 47 -13.81 -14.56 29.27
C THR A 47 -14.49 -14.92 30.60
N GLY A 48 -13.73 -14.93 31.70
CA GLY A 48 -14.26 -15.10 33.05
C GLY A 48 -15.12 -13.91 33.50
N VAL A 49 -14.61 -12.68 33.30
CA VAL A 49 -15.35 -11.44 33.62
C VAL A 49 -16.66 -11.35 32.84
N LEU A 50 -16.71 -11.81 31.58
CA LEU A 50 -17.96 -11.86 30.82
C LEU A 50 -18.99 -12.80 31.45
N ALA A 51 -18.56 -13.95 31.97
CA ALA A 51 -19.46 -14.88 32.64
C ALA A 51 -20.00 -14.32 33.97
N GLU A 52 -19.14 -13.61 34.71
CA GLU A 52 -19.52 -12.93 35.94
C GLU A 52 -20.46 -11.75 35.69
N ALA A 53 -20.18 -10.91 34.70
CA ALA A 53 -21.06 -9.83 34.27
C ALA A 53 -22.46 -10.36 33.90
N LYS A 54 -22.54 -11.47 33.15
CA LYS A 54 -23.82 -12.13 32.83
C LYS A 54 -24.58 -12.57 34.07
N LYS A 55 -23.87 -13.15 35.04
CA LYS A 55 -24.45 -13.61 36.31
C LYS A 55 -24.97 -12.43 37.14
N LEU A 56 -24.18 -11.39 37.33
CA LEU A 56 -24.56 -10.20 38.11
C LEU A 56 -25.77 -9.48 37.50
N ILE A 57 -25.80 -9.33 36.17
CA ILE A 57 -26.94 -8.73 35.47
C ILE A 57 -28.20 -9.59 35.65
N ALA A 58 -28.09 -10.92 35.56
CA ALA A 58 -29.20 -11.83 35.79
C ALA A 58 -29.70 -11.83 37.24
N GLU A 59 -28.82 -11.58 38.21
CA GLU A 59 -29.12 -11.43 39.64
C GLU A 59 -29.69 -10.04 39.99
N GLY A 60 -29.72 -9.10 39.03
CA GLY A 60 -30.27 -7.76 39.18
C GLY A 60 -29.26 -6.67 39.58
N ASP A 61 -27.97 -7.00 39.73
CA ASP A 61 -26.91 -6.01 39.94
C ASP A 61 -26.44 -5.41 38.60
N VAL A 62 -27.26 -4.48 38.13
CA VAL A 62 -27.07 -3.77 36.87
C VAL A 62 -25.85 -2.84 36.91
N LYS A 63 -25.45 -2.36 38.09
CA LYS A 63 -24.36 -1.38 38.23
C LYS A 63 -23.00 -2.06 38.09
N GLU A 64 -22.75 -3.10 38.90
CA GLU A 64 -21.49 -3.84 38.85
C GLU A 64 -21.42 -4.71 37.59
N GLY A 65 -22.53 -5.36 37.22
CA GLY A 65 -22.62 -6.13 35.99
C GLY A 65 -22.40 -5.26 34.73
N GLY A 66 -22.92 -4.03 34.73
CA GLY A 66 -22.67 -3.05 33.65
C GLY A 66 -21.21 -2.60 33.57
N PHE A 67 -20.55 -2.40 34.73
CA PHE A 67 -19.14 -2.03 34.81
C PHE A 67 -18.22 -3.13 34.25
N GLN A 68 -18.43 -4.38 34.68
CA GLN A 68 -17.69 -5.53 34.16
C GLN A 68 -17.95 -5.74 32.66
N LEU A 69 -19.19 -5.54 32.20
CA LEU A 69 -19.52 -5.60 30.78
C LEU A 69 -18.76 -4.55 29.95
N LEU A 70 -18.64 -3.31 30.45
CA LEU A 70 -17.86 -2.26 29.80
C LEU A 70 -16.36 -2.60 29.74
N ARG A 71 -15.81 -3.20 30.80
CA ARG A 71 -14.42 -3.68 30.82
C ARG A 71 -14.17 -4.75 29.75
N VAL A 72 -15.07 -5.73 29.64
CA VAL A 72 -14.97 -6.76 28.59
C VAL A 72 -15.06 -6.15 27.20
N TYR A 73 -15.96 -5.18 27.01
CA TYR A 73 -16.10 -4.48 25.73
C TYR A 73 -14.83 -3.72 25.34
N ARG A 74 -14.14 -3.08 26.27
CA ARG A 74 -12.89 -2.36 25.98
C ARG A 74 -11.69 -3.27 25.74
N GLY A 75 -11.65 -4.45 26.35
CA GLY A 75 -10.52 -5.36 26.20
C GLY A 75 -10.64 -6.38 25.06
N ILE A 76 -11.85 -6.89 24.78
CA ILE A 76 -12.11 -7.90 23.71
C ILE A 76 -13.44 -7.64 22.95
N PRO A 77 -13.62 -6.46 22.33
CA PRO A 77 -14.89 -6.06 21.70
C PRO A 77 -15.33 -6.98 20.54
N LYS A 78 -14.39 -7.61 19.84
CA LYS A 78 -14.64 -8.56 18.73
C LYS A 78 -15.04 -9.97 19.17
N ASN A 79 -15.12 -10.24 20.48
CA ASN A 79 -15.45 -11.57 20.97
C ASN A 79 -16.89 -11.98 20.59
N LYS A 80 -17.04 -13.14 19.92
CA LYS A 80 -18.34 -13.64 19.43
C LYS A 80 -19.39 -13.80 20.55
N ALA A 81 -18.98 -14.23 21.76
CA ALA A 81 -19.89 -14.42 22.89
C ALA A 81 -20.34 -13.09 23.52
N LEU A 82 -19.48 -12.07 23.50
CA LEU A 82 -19.84 -10.71 23.88
C LEU A 82 -20.83 -10.11 22.88
N ILE A 83 -20.53 -10.16 21.58
CA ILE A 83 -21.38 -9.60 20.51
C ILE A 83 -22.80 -10.19 20.58
N LYS A 84 -22.90 -11.50 20.76
CA LYS A 84 -24.18 -12.19 20.95
C LYS A 84 -24.94 -11.65 22.18
N TYR A 85 -24.25 -11.53 23.31
CA TYR A 85 -24.87 -11.05 24.56
C TYR A 85 -25.34 -9.59 24.46
N LEU A 86 -24.58 -8.72 23.79
CA LEU A 86 -24.98 -7.34 23.52
C LEU A 86 -26.23 -7.23 22.64
N SER A 87 -26.62 -8.30 21.94
CA SER A 87 -27.82 -8.35 21.10
C SER A 87 -29.06 -8.82 21.86
N GLU A 88 -28.90 -9.20 23.14
CA GLU A 88 -30.00 -9.51 24.06
C GLU A 88 -30.68 -8.22 24.58
N GLU A 89 -31.92 -8.37 25.06
CA GLU A 89 -32.79 -7.27 25.45
C GLU A 89 -32.18 -6.43 26.59
N GLY A 90 -32.15 -5.11 26.45
CA GLY A 90 -31.66 -4.18 27.47
C GLY A 90 -30.13 -4.15 27.71
N ILE A 91 -29.37 -5.15 27.25
CA ILE A 91 -27.93 -5.28 27.54
C ILE A 91 -27.09 -4.20 26.85
N LYS A 92 -27.35 -3.92 25.57
CA LYS A 92 -26.63 -2.84 24.85
C LYS A 92 -26.89 -1.47 25.48
N GLN A 93 -28.12 -1.23 25.92
CA GLN A 93 -28.48 0.02 26.60
C GLN A 93 -27.78 0.15 27.95
N LEU A 94 -27.64 -0.97 28.67
CA LEU A 94 -26.88 -1.01 29.90
C LEU A 94 -25.41 -0.64 29.63
N LEU A 95 -24.76 -1.28 28.67
CA LEU A 95 -23.39 -0.96 28.27
C LEU A 95 -23.23 0.53 27.95
N GLN A 96 -24.11 1.08 27.11
CA GLN A 96 -24.06 2.49 26.71
C GLN A 96 -24.31 3.46 27.87
N LYS A 97 -25.25 3.15 28.77
CA LYS A 97 -25.49 3.96 29.97
C LYS A 97 -24.27 3.97 30.87
N THR A 98 -23.65 2.81 31.06
CA THR A 98 -22.40 2.69 31.82
C THR A 98 -21.27 3.43 31.13
N GLU A 99 -21.06 3.25 29.83
CA GLU A 99 -20.06 3.98 29.03
C GLU A 99 -20.24 5.49 29.18
N ASN A 100 -21.45 6.00 28.95
CA ASN A 100 -21.77 7.42 29.11
C ASN A 100 -21.52 7.94 30.53
N PHE A 101 -21.69 7.11 31.57
CA PHE A 101 -21.38 7.49 32.94
C PHE A 101 -19.87 7.64 33.17
N TYR A 102 -19.05 6.72 32.67
CA TYR A 102 -17.59 6.80 32.83
C TYR A 102 -16.92 7.78 31.86
N MET A 103 -17.59 8.11 30.75
CA MET A 103 -17.17 9.17 29.83
C MET A 103 -17.56 10.58 30.31
N GLN A 104 -18.43 10.72 31.32
CA GLN A 104 -18.75 12.03 31.92
C GLN A 104 -17.46 12.72 32.39
N ASP A 105 -17.44 14.05 32.26
CA ASP A 105 -16.28 14.87 32.64
C ASP A 105 -14.98 14.50 31.92
N ASN A 106 -15.07 14.33 30.59
CA ASN A 106 -13.90 14.11 29.72
C ASN A 106 -13.10 12.84 30.06
N ASN A 107 -13.79 11.71 30.23
CA ASN A 107 -13.20 10.39 30.51
C ASN A 107 -12.42 10.28 31.83
N ARG A 108 -12.63 11.17 32.82
CA ARG A 108 -11.86 11.17 34.08
C ARG A 108 -11.95 9.84 34.84
N GLU A 109 -13.08 9.17 34.76
CA GLU A 109 -13.35 7.93 35.50
C GLU A 109 -13.06 6.66 34.67
N MET A 110 -12.74 6.80 33.37
CA MET A 110 -12.39 5.69 32.49
C MET A 110 -11.21 4.84 32.96
N PRO A 111 -10.13 5.41 33.55
CA PRO A 111 -9.03 4.60 34.07
C PRO A 111 -9.45 3.52 35.08
N LYS A 112 -10.59 3.69 35.78
CA LYS A 112 -11.11 2.67 36.71
C LYS A 112 -11.60 1.41 35.98
N VAL A 113 -12.17 1.59 34.79
CA VAL A 113 -12.61 0.47 33.94
C VAL A 113 -11.38 -0.27 33.42
N ASP A 114 -10.37 0.50 33.01
CA ASP A 114 -9.16 0.03 32.32
C ASP A 114 -8.10 -0.53 33.27
N ALA A 115 -8.15 -0.23 34.57
CA ALA A 115 -7.15 -0.62 35.57
C ALA A 115 -6.79 -2.12 35.58
N GLU A 116 -7.75 -3.00 35.28
CA GLU A 116 -7.53 -4.45 35.27
C GLU A 116 -7.12 -5.00 33.90
N LEU A 117 -7.22 -4.19 32.85
CA LEU A 117 -6.82 -4.54 31.50
C LEU A 117 -5.32 -4.36 31.36
N TYR A 118 -4.68 -5.18 30.52
CA TYR A 118 -3.29 -5.02 30.07
C TYR A 118 -3.21 -4.10 28.85
N TYR A 119 -4.26 -4.04 28.04
CA TYR A 119 -4.37 -3.13 26.91
C TYR A 119 -5.83 -2.85 26.59
N VAL A 120 -6.08 -1.70 25.97
CA VAL A 120 -7.41 -1.22 25.57
C VAL A 120 -7.52 -1.19 24.06
N ILE A 121 -8.67 -1.60 23.53
CA ILE A 121 -8.99 -1.53 22.11
C ILE A 121 -10.05 -0.45 21.88
N ASP A 122 -9.73 0.53 21.03
CA ASP A 122 -10.72 1.41 20.43
C ASP A 122 -11.02 0.95 19.00
N GLU A 123 -12.13 0.24 18.83
CA GLU A 123 -12.58 -0.23 17.51
C GLU A 123 -13.01 0.89 16.57
N LYS A 124 -13.49 2.03 17.09
CA LYS A 124 -13.97 3.12 16.23
C LYS A 124 -12.81 3.78 15.52
N ASN A 125 -11.68 3.90 16.23
CA ASN A 125 -10.46 4.54 15.72
C ASN A 125 -9.40 3.54 15.24
N ASN A 126 -9.64 2.22 15.39
CA ASN A 126 -8.66 1.16 15.11
C ASN A 126 -7.32 1.41 15.84
N GLN A 127 -7.41 1.72 17.13
CA GLN A 127 -6.26 1.98 18.00
C GLN A 127 -6.19 0.95 19.12
N VAL A 128 -4.97 0.67 19.56
CA VAL A 128 -4.68 -0.17 20.72
C VAL A 128 -3.66 0.55 21.57
N GLU A 129 -3.93 0.63 22.85
CA GLU A 129 -3.09 1.31 23.83
C GLU A 129 -2.76 0.36 24.97
N LEU A 130 -1.49 0.35 25.39
CA LEU A 130 -1.04 -0.36 26.57
C LEU A 130 -1.53 0.38 27.82
N SER A 131 -2.04 -0.36 28.80
CA SER A 131 -2.35 0.19 30.12
C SER A 131 -1.11 0.13 31.03
N ASP A 132 -1.18 0.79 32.19
CA ASP A 132 -0.14 0.71 33.22
C ASP A 132 0.16 -0.74 33.63
N LYS A 133 -0.88 -1.57 33.76
CA LYS A 133 -0.75 -2.99 34.08
C LYS A 133 -0.12 -3.80 32.94
N GLY A 134 -0.36 -3.41 31.70
CA GLY A 134 0.34 -3.94 30.52
C GLY A 134 1.82 -3.62 30.53
N VAL A 135 2.16 -2.36 30.82
CA VAL A 135 3.54 -1.89 30.97
C VAL A 135 4.24 -2.67 32.09
N GLU A 136 3.62 -2.81 33.25
CA GLU A 136 4.19 -3.57 34.38
C GLU A 136 4.41 -5.05 34.03
N PHE A 137 3.45 -5.68 33.35
CA PHE A 137 3.55 -7.06 32.91
C PHE A 137 4.71 -7.28 31.93
N LEU A 138 4.91 -6.33 31.01
CA LEU A 138 5.94 -6.41 29.97
C LEU A 138 7.34 -6.05 30.48
N SER A 139 7.46 -5.13 31.44
CA SER A 139 8.75 -4.80 32.09
C SER A 139 9.29 -5.95 32.96
N GLY A 140 8.41 -6.80 33.50
CA GLY A 140 8.79 -7.96 34.29
C GLY A 140 9.69 -7.63 35.50
N LYS A 141 10.44 -8.62 36.00
CA LYS A 141 11.47 -8.44 37.06
C LYS A 141 12.87 -8.16 36.50
N ASP A 142 13.07 -8.44 35.23
CA ASP A 142 14.40 -8.46 34.61
C ASP A 142 14.79 -7.11 33.99
N ASP A 143 13.83 -6.26 33.57
CA ASP A 143 14.09 -4.90 33.07
C ASP A 143 13.00 -3.88 33.46
N PRO A 144 13.09 -3.29 34.68
CA PRO A 144 12.13 -2.28 35.15
C PRO A 144 12.08 -1.01 34.28
N ASN A 145 13.13 -0.76 33.47
CA ASN A 145 13.26 0.43 32.63
C ASN A 145 12.86 0.16 31.16
N PHE A 146 12.23 -0.98 30.87
CA PHE A 146 11.88 -1.40 29.51
C PHE A 146 11.09 -0.33 28.73
N PHE A 147 10.14 0.36 29.39
CA PHE A 147 9.32 1.43 28.78
C PHE A 147 9.74 2.85 29.21
N VAL A 148 10.76 3.00 30.06
CA VAL A 148 11.20 4.30 30.54
C VAL A 148 12.12 4.92 29.50
N MET A 149 11.58 5.83 28.69
CA MET A 149 12.39 6.63 27.78
C MET A 149 13.13 7.71 28.57
N PRO A 150 14.47 7.80 28.46
CA PRO A 150 15.20 8.91 29.04
C PRO A 150 14.78 10.21 28.35
N GLU A 151 14.53 11.26 29.14
CA GLU A 151 14.33 12.59 28.58
C GLU A 151 15.64 13.09 27.97
N ILE A 152 15.73 13.00 26.64
CA ILE A 152 16.94 13.32 25.88
C ILE A 152 17.49 14.70 26.28
N GLY A 153 16.62 15.71 26.48
CA GLY A 153 17.05 17.05 26.89
C GLY A 153 17.72 17.09 28.26
N MET A 154 17.21 16.34 29.25
CA MET A 154 17.81 16.28 30.58
C MET A 154 19.12 15.48 30.59
N GLU A 155 19.18 14.37 29.86
CA GLU A 155 20.39 13.56 29.78
C GLU A 155 21.50 14.25 28.96
N ILE A 156 21.14 14.99 27.90
CA ILE A 156 22.08 15.86 27.19
C ILE A 156 22.62 16.95 28.10
N ALA A 157 21.75 17.63 28.86
CA ALA A 157 22.18 18.66 29.81
C ALA A 157 23.14 18.09 30.87
N LYS A 158 22.88 16.87 31.37
CA LYS A 158 23.80 16.17 32.28
C LYS A 158 25.15 15.81 31.63
N ILE A 159 25.19 15.53 30.33
CA ILE A 159 26.43 15.25 29.60
C ILE A 159 27.19 16.55 29.36
N GLU A 160 26.50 17.64 29.02
CA GLU A 160 27.08 18.98 28.82
C GLU A 160 27.63 19.56 30.13
N ASP A 161 26.94 19.36 31.25
CA ASP A 161 27.36 19.81 32.59
C ASP A 161 28.62 19.08 33.12
N GLN A 162 29.03 17.97 32.48
CA GLN A 162 30.27 17.25 32.86
C GLN A 162 31.54 17.96 32.37
N GLY A 163 31.43 18.96 31.48
CA GLY A 163 32.58 19.74 31.01
C GLY A 163 33.67 18.92 30.32
N LEU A 164 33.28 17.84 29.63
CA LEU A 164 34.19 16.91 28.96
C LEU A 164 34.82 17.54 27.71
N ALA A 165 35.86 16.90 27.17
CA ALA A 165 36.38 17.26 25.86
C ALA A 165 35.30 17.01 24.78
N VAL A 166 35.21 17.90 23.79
CA VAL A 166 34.18 17.88 22.72
C VAL A 166 34.05 16.50 22.05
N GLU A 167 35.16 15.77 21.92
CA GLU A 167 35.20 14.44 21.29
C GLU A 167 34.60 13.34 22.18
N GLU A 168 34.78 13.41 23.51
CA GLU A 168 34.14 12.48 24.45
C GLU A 168 32.67 12.82 24.71
N GLU A 169 32.34 14.12 24.75
CA GLU A 169 30.95 14.59 24.85
C GLU A 169 30.12 14.13 23.64
N ALA A 170 30.67 14.27 22.42
CA ALA A 170 30.03 13.79 21.20
C ALA A 170 29.80 12.26 21.25
N LYS A 171 30.77 11.50 21.77
CA LYS A 171 30.68 10.04 21.89
C LYS A 171 29.61 9.60 22.89
N LEU A 172 29.49 10.27 24.04
CA LEU A 172 28.46 10.00 25.03
C LEU A 172 27.07 10.37 24.51
N LYS A 173 26.95 11.51 23.81
CA LYS A 173 25.72 11.89 23.11
C LYS A 173 25.34 10.84 22.05
N GLU A 174 26.28 10.38 21.24
CA GLU A 174 26.05 9.34 20.24
C GLU A 174 25.60 8.02 20.87
N GLU A 175 26.19 7.61 21.99
CA GLU A 175 25.78 6.42 22.73
C GLU A 175 24.37 6.56 23.34
N LEU A 176 24.04 7.72 23.90
CA LEU A 176 22.70 8.04 24.38
C LEU A 176 21.67 7.97 23.25
N PHE A 177 21.96 8.57 22.09
CA PHE A 177 21.09 8.50 20.92
C PHE A 177 20.94 7.08 20.38
N ARG A 178 22.00 6.25 20.45
CA ARG A 178 21.95 4.84 20.07
C ARG A 178 21.05 4.04 21.00
N ASP A 179 21.19 4.18 22.33
CA ASP A 179 20.35 3.49 23.31
C ASP A 179 18.89 3.92 23.19
N PHE A 180 18.64 5.23 23.03
CA PHE A 180 17.31 5.77 22.76
C PHE A 180 16.71 5.19 21.47
N GLY A 181 17.50 5.13 20.39
CA GLY A 181 17.07 4.57 19.11
C GLY A 181 16.63 3.11 19.23
N VAL A 182 17.43 2.28 19.90
CA VAL A 182 17.11 0.86 20.14
C VAL A 182 15.85 0.69 20.99
N LYS A 183 15.71 1.45 22.09
CA LYS A 183 14.51 1.39 22.95
C LYS A 183 13.25 1.86 22.21
N SER A 184 13.35 2.94 21.45
CA SER A 184 12.24 3.47 20.65
C SER A 184 11.79 2.45 19.58
N GLU A 185 12.75 1.85 18.88
CA GLU A 185 12.47 0.80 17.87
C GLU A 185 11.79 -0.42 18.49
N ARG A 186 12.21 -0.82 19.70
CA ARG A 186 11.60 -1.92 20.45
C ARG A 186 10.16 -1.65 20.85
N ILE A 187 9.89 -0.49 21.44
CA ILE A 187 8.53 -0.07 21.84
C ILE A 187 7.64 -0.01 20.60
N HIS A 188 8.15 0.52 19.50
CA HIS A 188 7.45 0.56 18.22
C HIS A 188 7.10 -0.85 17.72
N THR A 189 8.08 -1.74 17.66
CA THR A 189 7.91 -3.15 17.25
C THR A 189 6.86 -3.86 18.11
N LEU A 190 6.90 -3.64 19.43
CA LEU A 190 5.93 -4.19 20.38
C LEU A 190 4.52 -3.67 20.12
N ASN A 191 4.36 -2.36 19.92
CA ASN A 191 3.06 -1.76 19.60
C ASN A 191 2.50 -2.29 18.27
N GLN A 192 3.33 -2.48 17.24
CA GLN A 192 2.89 -3.07 15.97
C GLN A 192 2.47 -4.53 16.13
N LEU A 193 3.21 -5.32 16.93
CA LEU A 193 2.80 -6.69 17.28
C LEU A 193 1.46 -6.70 18.02
N LEU A 194 1.31 -5.88 19.05
CA LEU A 194 0.06 -5.80 19.82
C LEU A 194 -1.12 -5.42 18.91
N LYS A 195 -0.92 -4.44 18.02
CA LYS A 195 -1.89 -4.03 17.01
C LYS A 195 -2.24 -5.18 16.06
N ALA A 196 -1.25 -5.92 15.57
CA ALA A 196 -1.45 -7.08 14.70
C ALA A 196 -2.26 -8.19 15.38
N TYR A 197 -2.02 -8.45 16.68
CA TYR A 197 -2.78 -9.44 17.46
C TYR A 197 -4.20 -8.99 17.78
N ALA A 198 -4.39 -7.73 18.17
CA ALA A 198 -5.67 -7.22 18.69
C ALA A 198 -6.65 -6.74 17.60
N LEU A 199 -6.16 -6.15 16.50
CA LEU A 199 -7.03 -5.53 15.48
C LEU A 199 -7.15 -6.33 14.18
N PHE A 200 -6.09 -7.01 13.76
CA PHE A 200 -6.01 -7.64 12.44
C PHE A 200 -6.32 -9.14 12.50
N GLU A 201 -7.39 -9.53 11.83
CA GLU A 201 -7.88 -10.90 11.75
C GLU A 201 -7.56 -11.51 10.38
N LYS A 202 -7.10 -12.77 10.43
CA LYS A 202 -6.89 -13.58 9.24
C LYS A 202 -8.21 -13.83 8.53
N ASP A 203 -8.17 -13.86 7.20
CA ASP A 203 -9.29 -14.02 6.28
C ASP A 203 -10.30 -12.86 6.25
N VAL A 204 -10.00 -11.77 6.98
CA VAL A 204 -10.76 -10.51 6.94
C VAL A 204 -9.91 -9.39 6.35
N GLN A 205 -8.83 -8.99 7.04
CA GLN A 205 -7.94 -7.92 6.57
C GLN A 205 -6.79 -8.46 5.71
N TYR A 206 -6.39 -9.72 5.90
CA TYR A 206 -5.30 -10.34 5.16
C TYR A 206 -5.51 -11.85 5.06
N VAL A 207 -4.84 -12.50 4.10
CA VAL A 207 -4.76 -13.96 3.95
C VAL A 207 -3.30 -14.40 3.91
N VAL A 208 -3.03 -15.64 4.29
CA VAL A 208 -1.69 -16.23 4.18
C VAL A 208 -1.68 -17.19 3.00
N MET A 209 -0.82 -16.92 2.01
CA MET A 209 -0.67 -17.75 0.80
C MET A 209 0.82 -17.90 0.48
N ASP A 210 1.25 -19.09 0.06
CA ASP A 210 2.64 -19.38 -0.33
C ASP A 210 3.70 -18.91 0.69
N ASN A 211 3.39 -19.02 1.99
CA ASN A 211 4.22 -18.52 3.08
C ASN A 211 4.53 -17.02 2.95
N LYS A 212 3.52 -16.22 2.58
CA LYS A 212 3.50 -14.76 2.55
C LYS A 212 2.16 -14.22 3.05
N VAL A 213 2.19 -13.03 3.64
CA VAL A 213 0.99 -12.30 4.07
C VAL A 213 0.51 -11.44 2.91
N MET A 214 -0.74 -11.61 2.52
CA MET A 214 -1.35 -10.86 1.42
C MET A 214 -2.51 -10.03 1.95
N ILE A 215 -2.50 -8.73 1.69
CA ILE A 215 -3.56 -7.82 2.13
C ILE A 215 -4.84 -8.10 1.36
N VAL A 216 -5.98 -8.12 2.06
CA VAL A 216 -7.30 -8.17 1.45
C VAL A 216 -7.91 -6.77 1.52
N ASP A 217 -8.34 -6.26 0.38
CA ASP A 217 -9.14 -5.04 0.34
C ASP A 217 -10.50 -5.31 1.01
N GLU A 218 -10.79 -4.56 2.07
CA GLU A 218 -12.00 -4.66 2.89
C GLU A 218 -13.29 -4.51 2.06
N GLN A 219 -13.26 -3.66 1.02
CA GLN A 219 -14.46 -3.37 0.24
C GLN A 219 -14.67 -4.29 -0.95
N THR A 220 -13.60 -4.87 -1.50
CA THR A 220 -13.70 -5.70 -2.71
C THR A 220 -13.42 -7.17 -2.44
N GLY A 221 -12.84 -7.50 -1.28
CA GLY A 221 -12.36 -8.83 -0.94
C GLY A 221 -11.17 -9.29 -1.79
N ARG A 222 -10.58 -8.39 -2.60
CA ARG A 222 -9.47 -8.70 -3.51
C ARG A 222 -8.16 -8.83 -2.76
N ILE A 223 -7.34 -9.77 -3.21
CA ILE A 223 -5.98 -9.90 -2.73
C ILE A 223 -5.13 -8.84 -3.43
N MET A 224 -4.50 -7.97 -2.63
CA MET A 224 -3.65 -6.90 -3.11
C MET A 224 -2.19 -7.35 -3.14
N ASP A 225 -1.83 -8.05 -4.21
CA ASP A 225 -0.47 -8.57 -4.41
C ASP A 225 0.56 -7.43 -4.48
N GLY A 226 1.72 -7.65 -3.86
CA GLY A 226 2.79 -6.67 -3.69
C GLY A 226 2.49 -5.54 -2.69
N ARG A 227 1.27 -5.44 -2.13
CA ARG A 227 0.98 -4.42 -1.10
C ARG A 227 1.40 -4.89 0.28
N ARG A 228 2.07 -4.00 1.01
CA ARG A 228 2.43 -4.21 2.42
C ARG A 228 1.81 -3.14 3.31
N TYR A 229 1.56 -3.51 4.56
CA TYR A 229 1.23 -2.52 5.57
C TYR A 229 2.50 -1.74 5.92
N SER A 230 2.38 -0.42 5.99
CA SER A 230 3.50 0.45 6.36
C SER A 230 3.91 0.25 7.81
N ASP A 231 5.07 0.79 8.17
CA ASP A 231 5.43 1.06 9.56
C ASP A 231 5.65 -0.18 10.44
N GLY A 232 6.22 -1.25 9.87
CA GLY A 232 6.50 -2.48 10.62
C GLY A 232 5.28 -3.36 10.88
N LEU A 233 4.06 -2.89 10.57
CA LEU A 233 2.83 -3.64 10.79
C LEU A 233 2.74 -4.91 9.93
N HIS A 234 3.26 -4.87 8.69
CA HIS A 234 3.27 -6.05 7.84
C HIS A 234 4.19 -7.12 8.41
N GLN A 235 5.39 -6.73 8.85
CA GLN A 235 6.34 -7.58 9.53
C GLN A 235 5.76 -8.13 10.84
N ALA A 236 5.00 -7.34 11.57
CA ALA A 236 4.29 -7.78 12.77
C ALA A 236 3.25 -8.87 12.47
N ILE A 237 2.51 -8.75 11.35
CA ILE A 237 1.54 -9.78 10.92
C ILE A 237 2.27 -11.02 10.39
N GLU A 238 3.35 -10.87 9.64
CA GLU A 238 4.21 -11.99 9.21
C GLU A 238 4.75 -12.75 10.43
N ALA A 239 5.25 -12.02 11.43
CA ALA A 239 5.72 -12.58 12.69
C ALA A 239 4.58 -13.30 13.43
N LYS A 240 3.40 -12.67 13.58
CA LYS A 240 2.21 -13.26 14.20
C LYS A 240 1.86 -14.61 13.57
N GLU A 241 1.79 -14.67 12.24
CA GLU A 241 1.40 -15.86 11.48
C GLU A 241 2.51 -16.91 11.30
N ASN A 242 3.71 -16.69 11.85
CA ASN A 242 4.91 -17.53 11.67
C ASN A 242 5.35 -17.64 10.19
N VAL A 243 5.17 -16.57 9.45
CA VAL A 243 5.60 -16.45 8.06
C VAL A 243 7.02 -15.89 8.01
N LYS A 244 7.74 -16.09 6.90
CA LYS A 244 9.06 -15.48 6.72
C LYS A 244 8.92 -13.95 6.79
N ILE A 245 9.56 -13.34 7.77
CA ILE A 245 9.59 -11.89 7.92
C ILE A 245 10.46 -11.33 6.81
N GLU A 246 9.90 -10.43 6.02
CA GLU A 246 10.64 -9.76 4.96
C GLU A 246 11.31 -8.49 5.51
N ALA A 247 12.50 -8.18 5.00
CA ALA A 247 13.30 -7.06 5.48
C ALA A 247 12.50 -5.74 5.48
N ALA A 248 12.77 -4.88 6.45
CA ALA A 248 12.16 -3.55 6.51
C ALA A 248 12.43 -2.80 5.19
N THR A 249 11.39 -2.17 4.65
CA THR A 249 11.49 -1.43 3.39
C THR A 249 11.40 0.07 3.66
N GLN A 250 12.33 0.85 3.14
CA GLN A 250 12.29 2.30 3.18
C GLN A 250 11.48 2.84 2.00
N THR A 251 10.64 3.82 2.26
CA THR A 251 9.95 4.61 1.23
C THR A 251 10.95 5.37 0.35
N PHE A 252 11.00 5.06 -0.94
CA PHE A 252 11.77 5.81 -1.94
C PHE A 252 10.92 6.82 -2.71
N ALA A 253 9.63 6.52 -2.88
CA ALA A 253 8.67 7.45 -3.44
C ALA A 253 7.26 7.08 -2.97
N THR A 254 6.45 8.09 -2.69
CA THR A 254 5.03 7.91 -2.37
C THR A 254 4.22 8.95 -3.12
N ILE A 255 3.02 8.62 -3.59
CA ILE A 255 2.01 9.57 -4.09
C ILE A 255 0.61 9.03 -3.84
N THR A 256 -0.31 9.88 -3.40
CA THR A 256 -1.73 9.47 -3.28
C THR A 256 -2.38 9.33 -4.66
N LEU A 257 -3.38 8.45 -4.80
CA LEU A 257 -4.13 8.34 -6.06
C LEU A 257 -4.76 9.68 -6.44
N GLN A 258 -5.24 10.42 -5.46
CA GLN A 258 -5.77 11.78 -5.60
C GLN A 258 -4.76 12.68 -6.32
N ASN A 259 -3.55 12.84 -5.76
CA ASN A 259 -2.53 13.70 -6.36
C ASN A 259 -2.00 13.15 -7.68
N TYR A 260 -1.91 11.84 -7.84
CA TYR A 260 -1.54 11.22 -9.12
C TYR A 260 -2.52 11.59 -10.24
N PHE A 261 -3.83 11.49 -10.01
CA PHE A 261 -4.84 11.85 -11.01
C PHE A 261 -4.95 13.37 -11.23
N ARG A 262 -4.65 14.20 -10.22
CA ARG A 262 -4.56 15.67 -10.36
C ARG A 262 -3.45 16.12 -11.30
N MET A 263 -2.44 15.29 -11.54
CA MET A 263 -1.37 15.60 -12.52
C MET A 263 -1.85 15.57 -13.97
N TYR A 264 -3.00 14.94 -14.27
CA TYR A 264 -3.52 14.86 -15.62
C TYR A 264 -4.10 16.21 -16.04
N ARG A 265 -3.70 16.69 -17.22
CA ARG A 265 -4.24 17.93 -17.81
C ARG A 265 -5.76 17.88 -18.02
N LYS A 266 -6.30 16.70 -18.32
CA LYS A 266 -7.73 16.44 -18.48
C LYS A 266 -8.07 15.15 -17.77
N LEU A 267 -9.01 15.22 -16.84
CA LEU A 267 -9.52 14.07 -16.11
C LEU A 267 -11.02 13.94 -16.38
N ALA A 268 -11.48 12.72 -16.63
CA ALA A 268 -12.89 12.39 -16.82
C ALA A 268 -13.14 10.97 -16.32
N GLY A 269 -14.38 10.66 -15.98
CA GLY A 269 -14.73 9.36 -15.42
C GLY A 269 -16.15 8.92 -15.67
N MET A 270 -16.36 7.61 -15.56
CA MET A 270 -17.66 6.98 -15.65
C MET A 270 -17.86 5.98 -14.51
N THR A 271 -19.05 6.01 -13.93
CA THR A 271 -19.56 5.04 -12.95
C THR A 271 -21.09 5.15 -12.91
N GLY A 272 -21.76 4.08 -12.47
CA GLY A 272 -23.20 4.09 -12.22
C GLY A 272 -23.61 4.76 -10.90
N THR A 273 -22.66 5.08 -10.01
CA THR A 273 -22.99 5.49 -8.63
C THR A 273 -22.21 6.71 -8.12
N ALA A 274 -21.94 7.71 -8.98
CA ALA A 274 -21.18 8.91 -8.59
C ALA A 274 -21.96 9.96 -7.78
N VAL A 275 -23.29 10.02 -7.91
CA VAL A 275 -24.11 11.13 -7.40
C VAL A 275 -23.99 11.33 -5.88
N THR A 276 -23.81 10.24 -5.12
CA THR A 276 -23.68 10.32 -3.66
C THR A 276 -22.43 11.05 -3.21
N GLU A 277 -21.37 11.02 -4.03
CA GLU A 277 -20.03 11.55 -3.71
C GLU A 277 -19.66 12.74 -4.60
N ALA A 278 -20.67 13.41 -5.20
CA ALA A 278 -20.44 14.55 -6.09
C ALA A 278 -19.67 15.68 -5.40
N GLY A 279 -19.90 15.89 -4.10
CA GLY A 279 -19.13 16.85 -3.29
C GLY A 279 -17.65 16.50 -3.23
N GLU A 280 -17.31 15.23 -2.98
CA GLU A 280 -15.92 14.74 -2.94
C GLU A 280 -15.23 14.86 -4.30
N PHE A 281 -15.92 14.49 -5.39
CA PHE A 281 -15.40 14.63 -6.75
C PHE A 281 -15.07 16.09 -7.10
N TRP A 282 -15.92 17.03 -6.69
CA TRP A 282 -15.67 18.45 -6.90
C TRP A 282 -14.57 19.00 -5.99
N GLU A 283 -14.59 18.67 -4.70
CA GLU A 283 -13.64 19.20 -3.73
C GLU A 283 -12.20 18.77 -4.07
N ILE A 284 -11.99 17.50 -4.38
CA ILE A 284 -10.65 16.92 -4.63
C ILE A 284 -10.22 17.10 -6.09
N TYR A 285 -11.08 16.74 -7.05
CA TYR A 285 -10.71 16.61 -8.46
C TYR A 285 -11.27 17.71 -9.36
N LYS A 286 -12.15 18.59 -8.83
CA LYS A 286 -12.89 19.59 -9.61
C LYS A 286 -13.69 18.93 -10.76
N LEU A 287 -14.25 17.75 -10.48
CA LEU A 287 -15.07 17.00 -11.42
C LEU A 287 -16.55 17.17 -11.08
N ASP A 288 -17.32 17.66 -12.06
CA ASP A 288 -18.78 17.67 -11.99
C ASP A 288 -19.35 16.27 -12.25
N VAL A 289 -20.38 15.90 -11.48
CA VAL A 289 -21.12 14.66 -11.68
C VAL A 289 -22.41 14.97 -12.42
N VAL A 290 -22.56 14.39 -13.61
CA VAL A 290 -23.77 14.49 -14.43
C VAL A 290 -24.45 13.13 -14.47
N GLU A 291 -25.72 13.07 -14.04
CA GLU A 291 -26.54 11.87 -14.13
C GLU A 291 -27.08 11.72 -15.56
N ILE A 292 -26.63 10.66 -16.25
CA ILE A 292 -27.11 10.34 -17.60
C ILE A 292 -28.40 9.52 -17.48
N PRO A 293 -29.50 9.91 -18.16
CA PRO A 293 -30.74 9.16 -18.12
C PRO A 293 -30.55 7.76 -18.71
N THR A 294 -31.27 6.78 -18.16
CA THR A 294 -31.23 5.41 -18.66
C THR A 294 -31.89 5.31 -20.04
N ASN A 295 -31.38 4.43 -20.89
CA ASN A 295 -31.95 4.17 -22.22
C ASN A 295 -33.41 3.67 -22.16
N ARG A 296 -33.74 2.91 -21.11
CA ARG A 296 -35.09 2.40 -20.83
C ARG A 296 -35.45 2.66 -19.37
N PRO A 297 -36.74 2.85 -19.03
CA PRO A 297 -37.18 2.97 -17.64
C PRO A 297 -36.79 1.74 -16.82
N ILE A 298 -36.41 1.95 -15.56
CA ILE A 298 -36.04 0.87 -14.64
C ILE A 298 -37.32 0.17 -14.17
N ALA A 299 -37.39 -1.16 -14.34
CA ALA A 299 -38.49 -2.01 -13.89
C ALA A 299 -38.14 -2.88 -12.66
N ARG A 300 -36.99 -2.61 -12.03
CA ARG A 300 -36.52 -3.34 -10.84
C ARG A 300 -37.33 -2.95 -9.60
N ASP A 301 -37.79 -3.95 -8.88
CA ASP A 301 -38.46 -3.79 -7.58
C ASP A 301 -37.44 -3.82 -6.42
N ASP A 302 -37.14 -2.65 -5.86
CA ASP A 302 -36.23 -2.50 -4.72
C ASP A 302 -37.03 -2.56 -3.41
N LYS A 303 -36.96 -3.69 -2.70
CA LYS A 303 -37.72 -3.95 -1.47
C LYS A 303 -37.06 -3.35 -0.23
N ASP A 304 -37.88 -3.09 0.79
CA ASP A 304 -37.44 -2.66 2.13
C ASP A 304 -36.64 -3.75 2.86
N ASP A 305 -35.68 -3.35 3.68
CA ASP A 305 -34.80 -4.27 4.42
C ASP A 305 -35.57 -5.19 5.38
N LEU A 306 -35.20 -6.47 5.38
CA LEU A 306 -35.69 -7.44 6.35
C LEU A 306 -34.69 -7.51 7.51
N VAL A 307 -35.13 -7.10 8.70
CA VAL A 307 -34.26 -7.01 9.87
C VAL A 307 -34.56 -8.13 10.86
N TYR A 308 -33.50 -8.84 11.26
CA TYR A 308 -33.52 -9.99 12.15
C TYR A 308 -32.75 -9.69 13.45
N LYS A 309 -33.12 -10.39 14.53
CA LYS A 309 -32.42 -10.24 15.81
C LYS A 309 -31.01 -10.84 15.74
N THR A 310 -30.88 -12.05 15.19
CA THR A 310 -29.61 -12.78 15.14
C THR A 310 -29.13 -13.08 13.72
N LYS A 311 -27.82 -13.30 13.54
CA LYS A 311 -27.25 -13.74 12.25
C LYS A 311 -27.77 -15.10 11.82
N ARG A 312 -28.06 -16.00 12.77
CA ARG A 312 -28.56 -17.35 12.48
C ARG A 312 -29.93 -17.29 11.78
N GLU A 313 -30.85 -16.48 12.29
CA GLU A 313 -32.17 -16.29 11.69
C GLU A 313 -32.06 -15.65 10.31
N LYS A 314 -31.24 -14.60 10.21
CA LYS A 314 -30.94 -13.93 8.95
C LYS A 314 -30.50 -14.92 7.87
N TYR A 315 -29.49 -15.75 8.16
CA TYR A 315 -28.97 -16.72 7.18
C TYR A 315 -29.97 -17.82 6.84
N ASN A 316 -30.75 -18.31 7.80
CA ASN A 316 -31.81 -19.28 7.50
C ASN A 316 -32.85 -18.68 6.55
N ALA A 317 -33.32 -17.46 6.82
CA ALA A 317 -34.29 -16.79 5.97
C ALA A 317 -33.75 -16.48 4.57
N VAL A 318 -32.47 -16.09 4.46
CA VAL A 318 -31.79 -15.93 3.17
C VAL A 318 -31.80 -17.24 2.39
N ILE A 319 -31.44 -18.35 3.03
CA ILE A 319 -31.35 -19.66 2.37
C ILE A 319 -32.72 -20.16 1.94
N ASP A 320 -33.76 -19.96 2.75
CA ASP A 320 -35.13 -20.34 2.40
C ASP A 320 -35.64 -19.54 1.18
N GLU A 321 -35.48 -18.21 1.17
CA GLU A 321 -35.85 -17.37 0.02
C GLU A 321 -35.08 -17.76 -1.25
N VAL A 322 -33.76 -17.92 -1.16
CA VAL A 322 -32.90 -18.30 -2.30
C VAL A 322 -33.34 -19.66 -2.86
N THR A 323 -33.69 -20.60 -1.98
CA THR A 323 -34.14 -21.93 -2.37
C THR A 323 -35.45 -21.87 -3.15
N ASP A 324 -36.39 -21.05 -2.70
CA ASP A 324 -37.70 -20.91 -3.35
C ASP A 324 -37.57 -20.20 -4.71
N LEU A 325 -36.76 -19.14 -4.79
CA LEU A 325 -36.49 -18.43 -6.04
C LEU A 325 -35.77 -19.32 -7.07
N SER A 326 -34.73 -20.05 -6.64
CA SER A 326 -33.97 -20.95 -7.51
C SER A 326 -34.84 -22.08 -8.04
N ARG A 327 -35.70 -22.68 -7.19
CA ARG A 327 -36.66 -23.73 -7.60
C ARG A 327 -37.74 -23.21 -8.54
N ALA A 328 -38.11 -21.94 -8.43
CA ALA A 328 -38.99 -21.27 -9.37
C ALA A 328 -38.31 -20.92 -10.71
N GLY A 329 -37.05 -21.33 -10.93
CA GLY A 329 -36.31 -21.07 -12.17
C GLY A 329 -35.70 -19.67 -12.24
N ARG A 330 -35.77 -18.88 -11.16
CA ARG A 330 -35.27 -17.51 -11.13
C ARG A 330 -33.79 -17.48 -10.68
N PRO A 331 -32.88 -16.81 -11.43
CA PRO A 331 -31.50 -16.67 -11.01
C PRO A 331 -31.35 -15.74 -9.81
N VAL A 332 -30.39 -16.07 -8.93
CA VAL A 332 -30.14 -15.33 -7.69
C VAL A 332 -28.66 -14.98 -7.56
N LEU A 333 -28.38 -13.70 -7.30
CA LEU A 333 -27.06 -13.21 -6.92
C LEU A 333 -27.07 -12.81 -5.45
N ILE A 334 -26.31 -13.54 -4.63
CA ILE A 334 -26.15 -13.28 -3.20
C ILE A 334 -24.89 -12.43 -3.01
N GLY A 335 -25.02 -11.24 -2.43
CA GLY A 335 -23.88 -10.39 -2.05
C GLY A 335 -23.55 -10.55 -0.56
N THR A 336 -22.31 -10.94 -0.25
CA THR A 336 -21.78 -11.02 1.13
C THR A 336 -20.67 -10.00 1.36
N THR A 337 -20.31 -9.72 2.61
CA THR A 337 -19.26 -8.74 2.96
C THR A 337 -17.86 -9.37 3.09
N ASN A 338 -17.78 -10.66 3.41
CA ASN A 338 -16.50 -11.37 3.57
C ASN A 338 -16.57 -12.82 3.08
N VAL A 339 -15.39 -13.44 2.95
CA VAL A 339 -15.22 -14.80 2.40
C VAL A 339 -15.81 -15.86 3.33
N GLU A 340 -15.67 -15.70 4.65
CA GLU A 340 -16.21 -16.63 5.65
C GLU A 340 -17.74 -16.78 5.51
N ILE A 341 -18.47 -15.67 5.33
CA ILE A 341 -19.92 -15.67 5.13
C ILE A 341 -20.28 -16.34 3.80
N SER A 342 -19.51 -16.06 2.73
CA SER A 342 -19.69 -16.72 1.44
C SER A 342 -19.56 -18.24 1.54
N GLU A 343 -18.54 -18.74 2.26
CA GLU A 343 -18.35 -20.18 2.49
C GLU A 343 -19.43 -20.79 3.38
N LEU A 344 -19.88 -20.07 4.40
CA LEU A 344 -20.96 -20.50 5.27
C LEU A 344 -22.26 -20.69 4.47
N LEU A 345 -22.64 -19.71 3.65
CA LEU A 345 -23.83 -19.79 2.81
C LEU A 345 -23.71 -20.89 1.75
N ALA A 346 -22.52 -21.07 1.16
CA ALA A 346 -22.26 -22.17 0.23
C ALA A 346 -22.49 -23.55 0.88
N LYS A 347 -22.02 -23.75 2.12
CA LYS A 347 -22.28 -24.97 2.90
C LYS A 347 -23.77 -25.16 3.17
N MET A 348 -24.50 -24.11 3.53
CA MET A 348 -25.95 -24.17 3.77
C MET A 348 -26.75 -24.51 2.49
N LEU A 349 -26.39 -23.92 1.34
CA LEU A 349 -27.01 -24.23 0.05
C LEU A 349 -26.70 -25.67 -0.41
N SER A 350 -25.49 -26.15 -0.15
CA SER A 350 -25.10 -27.54 -0.41
C SER A 350 -26.00 -28.53 0.35
N ILE A 351 -26.29 -28.25 1.62
CA ILE A 351 -27.19 -29.06 2.45
C ILE A 351 -28.61 -29.08 1.87
N ARG A 352 -29.09 -27.96 1.33
CA ARG A 352 -30.39 -27.84 0.64
C ARG A 352 -30.39 -28.41 -0.79
N LYS A 353 -29.25 -28.92 -1.27
CA LYS A 353 -29.02 -29.47 -2.61
C LYS A 353 -29.29 -28.46 -3.74
N ILE A 354 -28.95 -27.19 -3.50
CA ILE A 354 -29.05 -26.13 -4.51
C ILE A 354 -27.69 -25.95 -5.20
N PRO A 355 -27.59 -26.14 -6.53
CA PRO A 355 -26.38 -25.83 -7.29
C PRO A 355 -26.04 -24.35 -7.17
N HIS A 356 -24.80 -24.04 -6.80
CA HIS A 356 -24.35 -22.67 -6.62
C HIS A 356 -22.87 -22.51 -6.98
N ASN A 357 -22.49 -21.29 -7.35
CA ASN A 357 -21.11 -20.89 -7.58
C ASN A 357 -20.67 -19.85 -6.56
N VAL A 358 -19.41 -19.87 -6.14
CA VAL A 358 -18.84 -18.89 -5.21
C VAL A 358 -17.76 -18.08 -5.94
N LEU A 359 -17.93 -16.77 -5.92
CA LEU A 359 -16.99 -15.79 -6.44
C LEU A 359 -16.24 -15.18 -5.26
N ASN A 360 -15.14 -15.83 -4.89
CA ASN A 360 -14.11 -15.27 -4.04
C ASN A 360 -13.13 -14.51 -4.93
N ALA A 361 -12.81 -13.26 -4.63
CA ALA A 361 -12.07 -12.34 -5.50
C ALA A 361 -10.56 -12.69 -5.69
N LYS A 362 -10.24 -13.99 -5.70
CA LYS A 362 -8.92 -14.61 -5.84
C LYS A 362 -8.58 -14.97 -7.29
N LEU A 363 -9.55 -15.13 -8.20
CA LEU A 363 -9.32 -15.70 -9.55
C LEU A 363 -10.13 -15.00 -10.65
N HIS A 364 -9.71 -13.80 -11.06
CA HIS A 364 -10.43 -12.93 -12.01
C HIS A 364 -10.82 -13.57 -13.35
N LYS A 365 -9.98 -14.44 -13.93
CA LYS A 365 -10.29 -15.07 -15.23
C LYS A 365 -11.49 -16.03 -15.16
N LYS A 366 -11.60 -16.81 -14.08
CA LYS A 366 -12.73 -17.73 -13.88
C LYS A 366 -13.98 -17.01 -13.39
N GLU A 367 -13.82 -15.91 -12.65
CA GLU A 367 -14.94 -15.10 -12.16
C GLU A 367 -15.80 -14.55 -13.31
N ALA A 368 -15.19 -14.05 -14.39
CA ALA A 368 -15.94 -13.52 -15.54
C ALA A 368 -16.82 -14.59 -16.21
N ASP A 369 -16.30 -15.81 -16.37
CA ASP A 369 -17.04 -16.93 -16.95
C ASP A 369 -18.21 -17.36 -16.06
N ILE A 370 -18.01 -17.39 -14.74
CA ILE A 370 -19.06 -17.71 -13.76
C ILE A 370 -20.15 -16.63 -13.76
N VAL A 371 -19.77 -15.34 -13.80
CA VAL A 371 -20.73 -14.22 -13.83
C VAL A 371 -21.54 -14.21 -15.13
N ALA A 372 -20.92 -14.55 -16.26
CA ALA A 372 -21.64 -14.68 -17.53
C ALA A 372 -22.73 -15.76 -17.50
N GLN A 373 -22.55 -16.80 -16.67
CA GLN A 373 -23.53 -17.87 -16.46
C GLN A 373 -24.53 -17.57 -15.34
N ALA A 374 -24.30 -16.53 -14.52
CA ALA A 374 -25.13 -16.21 -13.36
C ALA A 374 -26.59 -15.83 -13.73
N GLY A 375 -26.84 -15.49 -15.00
CA GLY A 375 -28.18 -15.16 -15.51
C GLY A 375 -28.98 -16.36 -16.02
N GLN A 376 -28.48 -17.59 -15.91
CA GLN A 376 -29.19 -18.80 -16.35
C GLN A 376 -30.34 -19.17 -15.38
N PRO A 377 -31.43 -19.82 -15.87
CA PRO A 377 -32.56 -20.21 -15.04
C PRO A 377 -32.14 -21.01 -13.80
N GLY A 378 -32.63 -20.60 -12.63
CA GLY A 378 -32.39 -21.25 -11.34
C GLY A 378 -30.96 -21.18 -10.80
N GLN A 379 -30.02 -20.54 -11.52
CA GLN A 379 -28.63 -20.46 -11.13
C GLN A 379 -28.45 -19.57 -9.90
N VAL A 380 -27.76 -20.08 -8.87
CA VAL A 380 -27.37 -19.30 -7.69
C VAL A 380 -25.88 -18.95 -7.76
N THR A 381 -25.57 -17.69 -7.53
CA THR A 381 -24.19 -17.20 -7.48
C THR A 381 -23.98 -16.40 -6.21
N ILE A 382 -22.95 -16.75 -5.43
CA ILE A 382 -22.53 -16.02 -4.23
C ILE A 382 -21.35 -15.15 -4.61
N ALA A 383 -21.44 -13.85 -4.40
CA ALA A 383 -20.38 -12.89 -4.63
C ALA A 383 -19.93 -12.28 -3.31
N THR A 384 -18.65 -12.50 -2.99
CA THR A 384 -18.00 -11.75 -1.92
C THR A 384 -17.80 -10.31 -2.36
N ASN A 385 -18.34 -9.36 -1.60
CA ASN A 385 -18.35 -7.93 -1.85
C ASN A 385 -18.83 -7.60 -3.27
N MET A 386 -17.89 -7.25 -4.15
CA MET A 386 -18.11 -6.87 -5.55
C MET A 386 -17.36 -7.77 -6.52
N ALA A 387 -17.14 -9.04 -6.16
CA ALA A 387 -16.59 -10.02 -7.08
C ALA A 387 -17.43 -10.08 -8.37
N GLY A 388 -16.77 -10.18 -9.54
CA GLY A 388 -17.46 -10.07 -10.83
C GLY A 388 -17.76 -8.64 -11.32
N ARG A 389 -17.16 -7.61 -10.71
CA ARG A 389 -17.28 -6.22 -11.18
C ARG A 389 -16.77 -6.04 -12.62
N GLY A 390 -17.49 -5.23 -13.40
CA GLY A 390 -17.21 -4.98 -14.81
C GLY A 390 -17.79 -6.00 -15.80
N THR A 391 -18.29 -7.15 -15.32
CA THR A 391 -18.97 -8.15 -16.17
C THR A 391 -20.49 -7.98 -16.09
N ASP A 392 -21.15 -8.03 -17.24
CA ASP A 392 -22.60 -7.91 -17.39
C ASP A 392 -23.29 -9.27 -17.23
N ILE A 393 -24.41 -9.32 -16.52
CA ILE A 393 -25.23 -10.52 -16.34
C ILE A 393 -26.40 -10.42 -17.32
N LYS A 394 -26.35 -11.22 -18.39
CA LYS A 394 -27.40 -11.25 -19.40
C LYS A 394 -28.48 -12.25 -19.03
N LEU A 395 -29.74 -11.86 -19.24
CA LEU A 395 -30.91 -12.69 -18.95
C LEU A 395 -31.52 -13.22 -20.24
N SER A 396 -31.93 -14.49 -20.24
CA SER A 396 -32.79 -15.07 -21.28
C SER A 396 -34.24 -14.61 -21.12
N ASP A 397 -35.06 -14.77 -22.16
CA ASP A 397 -36.47 -14.36 -22.11
C ASP A 397 -37.27 -15.16 -21.05
N GLU A 398 -37.00 -16.46 -20.91
CA GLU A 398 -37.54 -17.32 -19.84
C GLU A 398 -37.29 -16.73 -18.43
N VAL A 399 -36.07 -16.23 -18.19
CA VAL A 399 -35.70 -15.62 -16.92
C VAL A 399 -36.43 -14.30 -16.70
N LYS A 400 -36.64 -13.51 -17.76
CA LYS A 400 -37.40 -12.25 -17.68
C LYS A 400 -38.86 -12.51 -17.30
N GLU A 401 -39.47 -13.54 -17.88
CA GLU A 401 -40.84 -13.98 -17.53
C GLU A 401 -40.91 -14.49 -16.09
N ALA A 402 -39.87 -15.16 -15.59
CA ALA A 402 -39.74 -15.60 -14.20
C ALA A 402 -39.48 -14.46 -13.19
N GLY A 403 -39.51 -13.19 -13.62
CA GLY A 403 -39.30 -12.01 -12.77
C GLY A 403 -37.87 -11.47 -12.76
N GLY A 404 -37.01 -11.94 -13.67
CA GLY A 404 -35.64 -11.48 -13.87
C GLY A 404 -34.68 -11.81 -12.73
N LEU A 405 -33.50 -11.17 -12.71
CA LEU A 405 -32.46 -11.43 -11.70
C LEU A 405 -32.88 -10.94 -10.31
N ALA A 406 -32.82 -11.84 -9.32
CA ALA A 406 -33.00 -11.50 -7.91
C ALA A 406 -31.65 -11.19 -7.24
N ILE A 407 -31.56 -10.04 -6.59
CA ILE A 407 -30.41 -9.64 -5.78
C ILE A 407 -30.74 -9.84 -4.30
N VAL A 408 -29.89 -10.59 -3.59
CA VAL A 408 -30.01 -10.84 -2.16
C VAL A 408 -28.75 -10.32 -1.45
N GLY A 409 -28.87 -9.19 -0.76
CA GLY A 409 -27.79 -8.69 0.10
C GLY A 409 -27.88 -9.32 1.48
N THR A 410 -26.83 -9.98 1.96
CA THR A 410 -26.83 -10.63 3.29
C THR A 410 -26.44 -9.70 4.43
N GLU A 411 -26.03 -8.47 4.08
CA GLU A 411 -25.58 -7.42 4.97
C GLU A 411 -25.61 -6.08 4.21
N ARG A 412 -25.50 -4.99 4.97
CA ARG A 412 -25.30 -3.64 4.44
C ARG A 412 -23.82 -3.30 4.46
N HIS A 413 -23.30 -2.79 3.35
CA HIS A 413 -21.92 -2.31 3.31
C HIS A 413 -21.79 -0.98 4.05
N ASP A 414 -20.56 -0.60 4.36
CA ASP A 414 -20.23 0.68 4.98
C ASP A 414 -20.63 1.89 4.13
N SER A 415 -20.75 1.70 2.81
CA SER A 415 -21.19 2.74 1.88
C SER A 415 -22.45 2.32 1.11
N ARG A 416 -23.40 3.27 1.03
CA ARG A 416 -24.63 3.17 0.23
C ARG A 416 -24.32 2.98 -1.26
N ARG A 417 -23.18 3.51 -1.71
CA ARG A 417 -22.73 3.38 -3.09
C ARG A 417 -22.52 1.91 -3.47
N VAL A 418 -21.85 1.13 -2.62
CA VAL A 418 -21.59 -0.30 -2.84
C VAL A 418 -22.90 -1.09 -2.87
N ASP A 419 -23.81 -0.82 -1.94
CA ASP A 419 -25.15 -1.41 -1.95
C ASP A 419 -25.91 -1.11 -3.25
N ARG A 420 -25.85 0.14 -3.74
CA ARG A 420 -26.47 0.53 -5.02
C ARG A 420 -25.82 -0.17 -6.21
N GLN A 421 -24.51 -0.42 -6.17
CA GLN A 421 -23.83 -1.20 -7.20
C GLN A 421 -24.29 -2.65 -7.22
N LEU A 422 -24.49 -3.26 -6.05
CA LEU A 422 -25.05 -4.61 -5.94
C LEU A 422 -26.47 -4.67 -6.49
N ARG A 423 -27.34 -3.71 -6.13
CA ARG A 423 -28.69 -3.59 -6.71
C ARG A 423 -28.65 -3.40 -8.23
N GLY A 424 -27.72 -2.57 -8.72
CA GLY A 424 -27.48 -2.27 -10.13
C GLY A 424 -27.02 -3.46 -10.98
N ARG A 425 -26.78 -4.63 -10.39
CA ARG A 425 -26.59 -5.88 -11.12
C ARG A 425 -27.89 -6.38 -11.76
N SER A 426 -29.04 -6.03 -11.19
CA SER A 426 -30.37 -6.35 -11.72
C SER A 426 -31.06 -5.11 -12.33
N GLY A 427 -32.04 -5.34 -13.20
CA GLY A 427 -32.83 -4.28 -13.84
C GLY A 427 -32.15 -3.61 -15.03
N ARG A 428 -31.18 -4.26 -15.68
CA ARG A 428 -30.40 -3.68 -16.78
C ARG A 428 -31.26 -3.52 -18.03
N GLN A 429 -31.13 -2.38 -18.73
CA GLN A 429 -31.92 -2.07 -19.94
C GLN A 429 -33.44 -2.25 -19.77
N GLY A 430 -33.97 -1.95 -18.58
CA GLY A 430 -35.40 -2.06 -18.27
C GLY A 430 -35.89 -3.50 -18.07
N ASP A 431 -34.98 -4.48 -17.96
CA ASP A 431 -35.35 -5.85 -17.60
C ASP A 431 -36.02 -5.88 -16.21
N PRO A 432 -36.96 -6.81 -15.98
CA PRO A 432 -37.53 -7.02 -14.66
C PRO A 432 -36.46 -7.54 -13.69
N GLY A 433 -36.70 -7.37 -12.40
CA GLY A 433 -35.76 -7.81 -11.37
C GLY A 433 -36.21 -7.37 -10.00
N SER A 434 -35.55 -7.88 -8.96
CA SER A 434 -35.79 -7.41 -7.59
C SER A 434 -34.51 -7.32 -6.79
N SER A 435 -34.48 -6.46 -5.78
CA SER A 435 -33.43 -6.45 -4.77
C SER A 435 -34.00 -6.50 -3.35
N GLN A 436 -33.39 -7.31 -2.50
CA GLN A 436 -33.77 -7.51 -1.11
C GLN A 436 -32.52 -7.58 -0.25
N PHE A 437 -32.47 -6.81 0.84
CA PHE A 437 -31.39 -6.89 1.82
C PHE A 437 -31.91 -7.53 3.12
N TYR A 438 -31.08 -8.37 3.71
CA TYR A 438 -31.29 -9.06 4.97
C TYR A 438 -30.23 -8.54 5.94
N VAL A 439 -30.66 -7.99 7.07
CA VAL A 439 -29.78 -7.34 8.05
C VAL A 439 -30.04 -7.92 9.43
N SER A 440 -28.99 -8.05 10.24
CA SER A 440 -29.08 -8.42 11.65
C SER A 440 -28.56 -7.30 12.55
N LEU A 441 -29.09 -7.22 13.77
CA LEU A 441 -28.54 -6.33 14.80
C LEU A 441 -27.11 -6.70 15.20
N GLU A 442 -26.73 -7.96 15.02
CA GLU A 442 -25.38 -8.49 15.25
C GLU A 442 -24.39 -8.13 14.13
N ASP A 443 -24.86 -7.50 13.03
CA ASP A 443 -24.00 -7.11 11.91
C ASP A 443 -23.09 -5.91 12.29
N ASN A 444 -21.91 -5.82 11.68
CA ASN A 444 -20.88 -4.87 12.10
C ASN A 444 -21.36 -3.41 12.05
N LEU A 445 -22.06 -3.02 10.98
CA LEU A 445 -22.66 -1.70 10.82
C LEU A 445 -23.64 -1.36 11.96
N MET A 446 -24.50 -2.31 12.34
CA MET A 446 -25.49 -2.14 13.41
C MET A 446 -24.86 -2.17 14.80
N ARG A 447 -23.78 -2.93 14.98
CA ARG A 447 -22.99 -2.97 16.21
C ARG A 447 -22.36 -1.61 16.48
N LEU A 448 -21.64 -1.05 15.50
CA LEU A 448 -20.87 0.18 15.61
C LEU A 448 -21.74 1.46 15.59
N PHE A 449 -22.83 1.47 14.83
CA PHE A 449 -23.61 2.69 14.54
C PHE A 449 -25.12 2.57 14.80
N GLY A 450 -25.59 1.45 15.33
CA GLY A 450 -27.00 1.28 15.70
C GLY A 450 -27.44 2.30 16.76
N SER A 451 -28.46 3.10 16.44
CA SER A 451 -28.94 4.15 17.34
C SER A 451 -29.61 3.58 18.59
N ASP A 452 -29.42 4.23 19.74
CA ASP A 452 -30.08 3.90 21.02
C ASP A 452 -31.60 3.80 20.91
N ARG A 453 -32.18 4.53 19.94
CA ARG A 453 -33.62 4.54 19.67
C ARG A 453 -34.10 3.22 19.07
N ILE A 454 -33.27 2.54 18.26
CA ILE A 454 -33.60 1.22 17.70
C ILE A 454 -33.56 0.18 18.83
N ALA A 455 -32.51 0.18 19.66
CA ALA A 455 -32.42 -0.72 20.81
C ALA A 455 -33.65 -0.56 21.74
N LYS A 456 -34.04 0.69 22.07
CA LYS A 456 -35.23 0.98 22.89
C LYS A 456 -36.55 0.58 22.25
N MET A 457 -36.66 0.70 20.93
CA MET A 457 -37.86 0.29 20.20
C MET A 457 -38.00 -1.23 20.20
N MET A 458 -36.88 -1.95 20.05
CA MET A 458 -36.87 -3.41 19.99
C MET A 458 -37.16 -4.05 21.34
N ASP A 459 -36.55 -3.55 22.42
CA ASP A 459 -36.86 -4.01 23.77
C ASP A 459 -38.35 -3.78 24.10
N ARG A 460 -38.92 -2.65 23.66
CA ARG A 460 -40.35 -2.36 23.87
C ARG A 460 -41.29 -3.24 23.03
N MET A 461 -40.82 -3.73 21.88
CA MET A 461 -41.63 -4.59 21.00
C MET A 461 -41.62 -6.06 21.42
N GLY A 462 -40.68 -6.51 22.26
CA GLY A 462 -40.67 -7.87 22.81
C GLY A 462 -40.64 -8.97 21.75
N LEU A 463 -39.91 -8.72 20.65
CA LEU A 463 -39.91 -9.58 19.46
C LEU A 463 -39.39 -10.98 19.78
N LYS A 464 -40.14 -12.00 19.34
CA LYS A 464 -39.77 -13.41 19.51
C LYS A 464 -38.77 -13.85 18.44
N GLU A 465 -38.01 -14.89 18.74
CA GLU A 465 -37.13 -15.51 17.73
C GLU A 465 -37.93 -15.88 16.47
N GLY A 466 -37.45 -15.45 15.30
CA GLY A 466 -38.09 -15.66 14.00
C GLY A 466 -38.99 -14.54 13.47
N GLU A 467 -39.30 -13.49 14.24
CA GLU A 467 -40.10 -12.36 13.74
C GLU A 467 -39.27 -11.39 12.90
N VAL A 468 -39.74 -11.10 11.68
CA VAL A 468 -39.10 -10.16 10.76
C VAL A 468 -39.62 -8.75 11.03
N ILE A 469 -38.70 -7.80 11.18
CA ILE A 469 -39.08 -6.40 11.28
C ILE A 469 -38.92 -5.76 9.90
N GLN A 470 -40.04 -5.37 9.33
CA GLN A 470 -40.08 -4.61 8.09
C GLN A 470 -40.72 -3.25 8.39
N HIS A 471 -39.90 -2.23 8.59
CA HIS A 471 -40.40 -0.89 8.85
C HIS A 471 -39.48 0.17 8.25
N SER A 472 -40.05 1.09 7.46
CA SER A 472 -39.33 2.16 6.76
C SER A 472 -38.46 3.04 7.68
N MET A 473 -38.82 3.16 8.96
CA MET A 473 -37.99 3.86 9.95
C MET A 473 -36.65 3.17 10.24
N ILE A 474 -36.59 1.83 10.17
CA ILE A 474 -35.36 1.08 10.42
C ILE A 474 -34.43 1.21 9.22
N SER A 475 -34.94 1.02 8.00
CA SER A 475 -34.20 1.27 6.75
C SER A 475 -33.58 2.67 6.75
N LYS A 476 -34.34 3.72 7.09
CA LYS A 476 -33.83 5.10 7.21
C LYS A 476 -32.75 5.28 8.28
N SER A 477 -32.80 4.50 9.35
CA SER A 477 -31.80 4.56 10.42
C SER A 477 -30.50 3.88 10.01
N ILE A 478 -30.57 2.77 9.25
CA ILE A 478 -29.43 2.13 8.61
C ILE A 478 -28.77 3.10 7.62
N GLU A 479 -29.55 3.78 6.78
CA GLU A 479 -29.00 4.77 5.84
C GLU A 479 -28.26 5.91 6.54
N ARG A 480 -28.75 6.37 7.71
CA ARG A 480 -28.06 7.38 8.52
C ARG A 480 -26.75 6.85 9.10
N ALA A 481 -26.72 5.58 9.53
CA ALA A 481 -25.50 4.93 9.98
C ALA A 481 -24.47 4.86 8.84
N GLN A 482 -24.86 4.41 7.65
CA GLN A 482 -23.98 4.38 6.47
C GLN A 482 -23.47 5.78 6.12
N LYS A 483 -24.34 6.80 6.11
CA LYS A 483 -23.91 8.19 5.85
C LYS A 483 -22.86 8.68 6.84
N LYS A 484 -22.99 8.33 8.13
CA LYS A 484 -22.00 8.69 9.15
C LYS A 484 -20.66 7.98 8.93
N VAL A 485 -20.68 6.72 8.48
CA VAL A 485 -19.48 5.97 8.10
C VAL A 485 -18.83 6.57 6.85
N GLU A 486 -19.62 6.95 5.85
CA GLU A 486 -19.17 7.65 4.65
C GLU A 486 -18.48 8.97 4.99
N GLU A 487 -19.10 9.80 5.85
CA GLU A 487 -18.53 11.07 6.33
C GLU A 487 -17.21 10.87 7.10
N ASN A 488 -17.14 9.85 7.97
CA ASN A 488 -15.91 9.53 8.70
C ASN A 488 -14.80 9.10 7.74
N ASN A 489 -15.11 8.20 6.80
CA ASN A 489 -14.16 7.74 5.78
C ASN A 489 -13.69 8.89 4.87
N PHE A 490 -14.59 9.81 4.52
CA PHE A 490 -14.25 11.02 3.78
C PHE A 490 -13.30 11.91 4.58
N GLY A 491 -13.56 12.11 5.89
CA GLY A 491 -12.66 12.84 6.78
C GLY A 491 -11.25 12.25 6.83
N VAL A 492 -11.14 10.91 6.92
CA VAL A 492 -9.85 10.19 6.88
C VAL A 492 -9.13 10.42 5.54
N ARG A 493 -9.84 10.27 4.41
CA ARG A 493 -9.26 10.51 3.07
C ARG A 493 -8.82 11.96 2.88
N LYS A 494 -9.63 12.92 3.31
CA LYS A 494 -9.33 14.35 3.27
C LYS A 494 -8.07 14.66 4.06
N ARG A 495 -7.97 14.16 5.30
CA ARG A 495 -6.79 14.34 6.13
C ARG A 495 -5.56 13.74 5.44
N LEU A 496 -5.65 12.51 4.95
CA LEU A 496 -4.55 11.87 4.21
C LEU A 496 -4.08 12.69 2.99
N LEU A 497 -5.02 13.28 2.24
CA LEU A 497 -4.71 14.20 1.14
C LEU A 497 -4.02 15.48 1.62
N GLU A 498 -4.46 16.08 2.72
CA GLU A 498 -3.86 17.30 3.29
C GLU A 498 -2.40 17.09 3.71
N TYR A 499 -2.06 15.93 4.27
CA TYR A 499 -0.68 15.57 4.57
C TYR A 499 0.13 15.35 3.28
N ASP A 500 -0.41 14.64 2.29
CA ASP A 500 0.28 14.43 1.00
C ASP A 500 0.41 15.71 0.17
N ASP A 501 -0.47 16.69 0.32
CA ASP A 501 -0.37 17.99 -0.37
C ASP A 501 0.87 18.77 0.06
N VAL A 502 1.26 18.68 1.34
CA VAL A 502 2.53 19.23 1.85
C VAL A 502 3.71 18.54 1.16
N MET A 503 3.69 17.20 1.13
CA MET A 503 4.72 16.41 0.46
C MET A 503 4.75 16.65 -1.05
N ASN A 504 3.59 16.86 -1.68
CA ASN A 504 3.48 17.10 -3.11
C ASN A 504 4.11 18.45 -3.51
N ALA A 505 3.92 19.50 -2.71
CA ALA A 505 4.58 20.79 -2.93
C ALA A 505 6.12 20.66 -2.90
N GLN A 506 6.65 19.91 -1.93
CA GLN A 506 8.09 19.63 -1.85
C GLN A 506 8.58 18.77 -3.03
N ARG A 507 7.80 17.75 -3.38
CA ARG A 507 8.05 16.82 -4.48
C ARG A 507 8.14 17.55 -5.82
N GLU A 508 7.28 18.52 -6.10
CA GLU A 508 7.33 19.31 -7.32
C GLU A 508 8.66 20.06 -7.47
N VAL A 509 9.17 20.66 -6.39
CA VAL A 509 10.46 21.36 -6.39
C VAL A 509 11.61 20.38 -6.65
N VAL A 510 11.64 19.27 -5.91
CA VAL A 510 12.70 18.25 -6.04
C VAL A 510 12.66 17.60 -7.41
N TYR A 511 11.48 17.21 -7.91
CA TYR A 511 11.33 16.56 -9.21
C TYR A 511 11.68 17.49 -10.37
N LYS A 512 11.41 18.79 -10.23
CA LYS A 512 11.87 19.80 -11.19
C LYS A 512 13.40 19.87 -11.23
N ARG A 513 14.07 19.96 -10.07
CA ARG A 513 15.55 19.93 -9.98
C ARG A 513 16.14 18.63 -10.54
N ARG A 514 15.57 17.47 -10.17
CA ARG A 514 15.96 16.16 -10.71
C ARG A 514 15.81 16.09 -12.22
N LYS A 515 14.69 16.61 -12.77
CA LYS A 515 14.46 16.66 -14.21
C LYS A 515 15.49 17.53 -14.94
N HIS A 516 15.81 18.72 -14.40
CA HIS A 516 16.86 19.57 -14.94
C HIS A 516 18.23 18.88 -14.92
N ALA A 517 18.58 18.16 -13.85
CA ALA A 517 19.81 17.38 -13.76
C ALA A 517 19.84 16.21 -14.76
N LEU A 518 18.74 15.46 -14.92
CA LEU A 518 18.65 14.34 -15.87
C LEU A 518 18.77 14.80 -17.33
N GLN A 519 18.07 15.87 -17.69
CA GLN A 519 18.05 16.38 -19.07
C GLN A 519 19.30 17.24 -19.36
N GLY A 520 19.83 17.93 -18.36
CA GLY A 520 20.89 18.94 -18.49
C GLY A 520 20.39 20.31 -18.92
N GLU A 521 19.10 20.45 -19.21
CA GLU A 521 18.49 21.74 -19.53
C GLU A 521 18.27 22.53 -18.24
N ARG A 522 18.62 23.82 -18.25
CA ARG A 522 18.52 24.75 -17.10
C ARG A 522 19.36 24.40 -15.87
N LEU A 523 20.12 23.30 -15.86
CA LEU A 523 21.00 22.94 -14.74
C LEU A 523 21.97 24.06 -14.36
N ARG A 524 22.53 24.79 -15.34
CA ARG A 524 23.40 25.94 -15.06
C ARG A 524 22.70 27.08 -14.30
N VAL A 525 21.40 27.27 -14.53
CA VAL A 525 20.60 28.25 -13.79
C VAL A 525 20.41 27.77 -12.36
N ASP A 526 20.10 26.48 -12.18
CA ASP A 526 19.99 25.89 -10.84
C ASP A 526 21.31 25.98 -10.08
N LEU A 527 22.45 25.68 -10.70
CA LEU A 527 23.77 25.80 -10.09
C LEU A 527 24.12 27.26 -9.73
N ALA A 528 23.81 28.21 -10.61
CA ALA A 528 24.01 29.64 -10.31
C ALA A 528 23.17 30.07 -9.09
N ASN A 529 21.92 29.62 -9.02
CA ASN A 529 21.07 29.86 -7.84
C ASN A 529 21.64 29.19 -6.60
N MET A 530 22.11 27.94 -6.67
CA MET A 530 22.74 27.25 -5.53
C MET A 530 23.98 28.00 -5.01
N ILE A 531 24.83 28.52 -5.91
CA ILE A 531 25.99 29.35 -5.53
C ILE A 531 25.51 30.62 -4.84
N PHE A 532 24.47 31.28 -5.37
CA PHE A 532 23.92 32.50 -4.77
C PHE A 532 23.31 32.24 -3.38
N ASP A 533 22.42 31.25 -3.26
CA ASP A 533 21.78 30.86 -2.01
C ASP A 533 22.83 30.50 -0.94
N THR A 534 23.87 29.76 -1.32
CA THR A 534 24.98 29.40 -0.41
C THR A 534 25.80 30.64 -0.01
N SER A 535 26.02 31.58 -0.95
CA SER A 535 26.72 32.84 -0.66
C SER A 535 25.93 33.72 0.30
N GLU A 536 24.61 33.77 0.14
CA GLU A 536 23.69 34.49 1.03
C GLU A 536 23.68 33.88 2.42
N GLY A 537 23.56 32.55 2.53
CA GLY A 537 23.58 31.84 3.81
C GLY A 537 24.88 32.03 4.59
N ILE A 538 26.04 31.95 3.92
CA ILE A 538 27.35 32.22 4.53
C ILE A 538 27.44 33.70 4.97
N ALA A 539 27.02 34.63 4.12
CA ALA A 539 27.09 36.06 4.45
C ALA A 539 26.19 36.41 5.65
N GLU A 540 24.93 35.98 5.64
CA GLU A 540 23.96 36.29 6.68
C GLU A 540 24.32 35.62 8.02
N GLY A 541 24.60 34.32 8.01
CA GLY A 541 24.92 33.57 9.22
C GLY A 541 26.13 34.13 9.96
N ASN A 542 27.23 34.37 9.24
CA ASN A 542 28.45 34.90 9.85
C ASN A 542 28.35 36.38 10.20
N LYS A 543 27.62 37.19 9.41
CA LYS A 543 27.43 38.61 9.70
C LYS A 543 26.61 38.83 10.97
N ASN A 544 25.57 38.02 11.18
CA ASN A 544 24.77 38.06 12.39
C ASN A 544 25.58 37.64 13.64
N ALA A 545 26.49 36.68 13.49
CA ALA A 545 27.40 36.24 14.54
C ALA A 545 28.64 37.15 14.72
N ASN A 546 28.90 38.08 13.79
CA ASN A 546 30.13 38.86 13.70
C ASN A 546 31.41 38.00 13.67
N ASP A 547 31.35 36.83 13.02
CA ASP A 547 32.46 35.87 12.97
C ASP A 547 33.13 35.85 11.59
N PHE A 548 34.15 36.69 11.41
CA PHE A 548 34.92 36.74 10.16
C PHE A 548 35.80 35.49 9.95
N LYS A 549 36.26 34.84 11.02
CA LYS A 549 37.09 33.64 10.88
C LYS A 549 36.29 32.45 10.38
N ASN A 550 35.09 32.26 10.92
CA ASN A 550 34.19 31.23 10.41
C ASN A 550 33.72 31.55 8.99
N PHE A 551 33.51 32.82 8.66
CA PHE A 551 33.25 33.25 7.29
C PHE A 551 34.35 32.82 6.31
N GLU A 552 35.64 33.07 6.62
CA GLU A 552 36.75 32.60 5.79
C GLU A 552 36.78 31.07 5.68
N PHE A 553 36.58 30.39 6.80
CA PHE A 553 36.55 28.93 6.86
C PHE A 553 35.44 28.33 5.97
N GLU A 554 34.23 28.90 5.99
CA GLU A 554 33.12 28.41 5.16
C GLU A 554 33.36 28.66 3.67
N LEU A 555 33.96 29.78 3.29
CA LEU A 555 34.34 30.04 1.89
C LEU A 555 35.38 29.02 1.38
N ILE A 556 36.36 28.66 2.21
CA ILE A 556 37.33 27.61 1.87
C ILE A 556 36.62 26.25 1.80
N ARG A 557 35.76 25.95 2.78
CA ARG A 557 35.06 24.67 2.89
C ARG A 557 34.13 24.41 1.71
N TYR A 558 33.34 25.40 1.28
CA TYR A 558 32.31 25.18 0.25
C TYR A 558 32.75 25.62 -1.14
N PHE A 559 33.46 26.74 -1.25
CA PHE A 559 33.88 27.29 -2.55
C PHE A 559 35.37 27.11 -2.86
N SER A 560 36.16 26.53 -1.95
CA SER A 560 37.59 26.31 -2.15
C SER A 560 38.34 27.59 -2.57
N MET A 561 37.92 28.73 -2.02
CA MET A 561 38.50 30.04 -2.29
C MET A 561 38.75 30.81 -1.00
N ALA A 562 39.73 31.71 -1.04
CA ALA A 562 39.95 32.68 0.02
C ALA A 562 38.85 33.76 -0.01
N SER A 563 38.71 34.49 1.11
CA SER A 563 37.76 35.60 1.18
C SER A 563 38.06 36.66 0.12
N PRO A 564 37.05 37.12 -0.65
CA PRO A 564 37.21 38.22 -1.60
C PRO A 564 37.14 39.59 -0.92
N ILE A 565 36.85 39.64 0.38
CA ILE A 565 36.70 40.87 1.19
C ILE A 565 37.54 40.80 2.46
N THR A 566 37.93 41.97 2.95
CA THR A 566 38.67 42.10 4.22
C THR A 566 37.72 42.12 5.42
N GLU A 567 38.25 41.89 6.63
CA GLU A 567 37.49 41.97 7.89
C GLU A 567 36.85 43.35 8.11
N GLU A 568 37.53 44.41 7.69
CA GLU A 568 36.97 45.76 7.72
C GLU A 568 35.76 45.92 6.80
N GLU A 569 35.86 45.41 5.56
CA GLU A 569 34.75 45.44 4.61
C GLU A 569 33.59 44.57 5.06
N PHE A 570 33.88 43.40 5.63
CA PHE A 570 32.89 42.52 6.24
C PHE A 570 32.12 43.24 7.35
N THR A 571 32.81 44.06 8.16
CA THR A 571 32.17 44.85 9.23
C THR A 571 31.29 45.97 8.68
N LYS A 572 31.75 46.68 7.64
CA LYS A 572 31.09 47.88 7.09
C LYS A 572 29.94 47.56 6.13
N GLN A 573 30.02 46.47 5.37
CA GLN A 573 29.04 46.12 4.33
C GLN A 573 27.83 45.37 4.91
N SER A 574 26.70 45.44 4.20
CA SER A 574 25.52 44.64 4.52
C SER A 574 25.71 43.18 4.07
N SER A 575 25.01 42.24 4.72
CA SER A 575 25.00 40.82 4.33
C SER A 575 24.69 40.63 2.85
N GLN A 576 23.77 41.42 2.29
CA GLN A 576 23.39 41.34 0.88
C GLN A 576 24.50 41.81 -0.08
N GLN A 577 25.27 42.84 0.31
CA GLN A 577 26.43 43.29 -0.47
C GLN A 577 27.57 42.28 -0.44
N ILE A 578 27.81 41.70 0.74
CA ILE A 578 28.79 40.63 0.95
C ILE A 578 28.42 39.41 0.08
N ALA A 579 27.16 38.95 0.15
CA ALA A 579 26.64 37.84 -0.65
C ALA A 579 26.83 38.07 -2.15
N GLY A 580 26.51 39.26 -2.66
CA GLY A 580 26.70 39.61 -4.07
C GLY A 580 28.16 39.61 -4.52
N THR A 581 29.09 39.94 -3.62
CA THR A 581 30.54 39.93 -3.88
C THR A 581 31.08 38.50 -3.90
N ILE A 582 30.68 37.68 -2.92
CA ILE A 582 31.01 36.25 -2.86
C ILE A 582 30.49 35.55 -4.12
N TYR A 583 29.22 35.74 -4.47
CA TYR A 583 28.61 35.12 -5.64
C TYR A 583 29.42 35.38 -6.93
N LYS A 584 29.80 36.64 -7.18
CA LYS A 584 30.60 37.00 -8.37
C LYS A 584 31.96 36.33 -8.37
N ALA A 585 32.64 36.32 -7.22
CA ALA A 585 33.95 35.70 -7.07
C ALA A 585 33.89 34.17 -7.21
N ALA A 586 32.96 33.53 -6.51
CA ALA A 586 32.72 32.08 -6.53
C ALA A 586 32.30 31.61 -7.92
N PHE A 587 31.38 32.31 -8.59
CA PHE A 587 30.94 31.94 -9.94
C PHE A 587 32.06 32.04 -10.98
N LYS A 588 32.92 33.08 -10.87
CA LYS A 588 34.11 33.19 -11.71
C LYS A 588 35.08 32.05 -11.44
N HIS A 589 35.39 31.79 -10.16
CA HIS A 589 36.28 30.71 -9.74
C HIS A 589 35.80 29.35 -10.24
N TYR A 590 34.50 29.06 -10.10
CA TYR A 590 33.84 27.87 -10.61
C TYR A 590 34.07 27.68 -12.11
N ARG A 591 33.77 28.71 -12.91
CA ARG A 591 33.88 28.65 -14.37
C ARG A 591 35.32 28.42 -14.81
N ASP A 592 36.27 29.10 -14.18
CA ASP A 592 37.69 28.99 -14.50
C ASP A 592 38.22 27.59 -14.09
N LYS A 593 37.74 27.01 -12.98
CA LYS A 593 38.03 25.62 -12.58
C LYS A 593 37.46 24.60 -13.58
N MET A 594 36.18 24.74 -13.94
CA MET A 594 35.53 23.82 -14.87
C MET A 594 36.22 23.79 -16.25
N GLN A 595 36.70 24.95 -16.73
CA GLN A 595 37.48 25.01 -17.96
C GLN A 595 38.83 24.29 -17.81
N ARG A 596 39.56 24.51 -16.70
CA ARG A 596 40.82 23.78 -16.41
C ARG A 596 40.63 22.26 -16.37
N ASN A 597 39.56 21.79 -15.71
CA ASN A 597 39.25 20.36 -15.65
C ASN A 597 38.96 19.78 -17.05
N ALA A 598 38.26 20.52 -17.91
CA ALA A 598 38.03 20.11 -19.29
C ALA A 598 39.33 20.03 -20.09
N ASP A 599 40.20 21.03 -19.94
CA ASP A 599 41.50 21.11 -20.63
C ASP A 599 42.45 19.99 -20.18
N LEU A 600 42.44 19.62 -18.90
CA LEU A 600 43.22 18.49 -18.36
C LEU A 600 42.69 17.13 -18.82
N ALA A 601 41.37 16.98 -18.95
CA ALA A 601 40.76 15.73 -19.40
C ALA A 601 40.91 15.50 -20.92
N PHE A 602 40.98 16.59 -21.70
CA PHE A 602 40.90 16.52 -23.15
C PHE A 602 42.00 15.68 -23.83
N PRO A 603 43.30 15.75 -23.45
CA PRO A 603 44.35 14.91 -24.03
C PRO A 603 44.06 13.41 -23.88
N VAL A 604 43.51 13.03 -22.73
CA VAL A 604 43.15 11.63 -22.44
C VAL A 604 41.94 11.21 -23.28
N ILE A 605 40.91 12.04 -23.37
CA ILE A 605 39.72 11.81 -24.22
C ILE A 605 40.13 11.70 -25.69
N GLU A 606 41.01 12.59 -26.17
CA GLU A 606 41.51 12.60 -27.54
C GLU A 606 42.29 11.33 -27.86
N ASN A 607 43.16 10.88 -26.94
CA ASN A 607 43.91 9.64 -27.13
C ASN A 607 42.97 8.43 -27.22
N VAL A 608 42.01 8.31 -26.29
CA VAL A 608 41.02 7.23 -26.27
C VAL A 608 40.14 7.23 -27.53
N TYR A 609 39.70 8.41 -27.98
CA TYR A 609 38.92 8.53 -29.22
C TYR A 609 39.72 8.13 -30.46
N LYS A 610 41.00 8.53 -30.56
CA LYS A 610 41.84 8.20 -31.72
C LYS A 610 42.29 6.74 -31.76
N THR A 611 42.50 6.10 -30.61
CA THR A 611 43.00 4.71 -30.53
C THR A 611 41.91 3.65 -30.40
N GLN A 612 40.75 4.00 -29.83
CA GLN A 612 39.74 3.01 -29.41
C GLN A 612 38.29 3.41 -29.74
N SER A 613 38.06 4.38 -30.64
CA SER A 613 36.70 4.84 -31.03
C SER A 613 35.80 3.73 -31.59
N ASP A 614 36.38 2.74 -32.28
CA ASP A 614 35.62 1.61 -32.84
C ASP A 614 35.15 0.61 -31.77
N ARG A 615 35.73 0.63 -30.57
CA ARG A 615 35.38 -0.30 -29.46
C ARG A 615 34.36 0.27 -28.49
N PHE A 616 34.34 1.57 -28.22
CA PHE A 616 33.55 2.14 -27.11
C PHE A 616 32.79 3.42 -27.49
N LYS A 617 31.48 3.46 -27.22
CA LYS A 617 30.66 4.68 -27.37
C LYS A 617 30.57 5.54 -26.10
N ARG A 618 30.74 4.93 -24.92
CA ARG A 618 30.68 5.62 -23.63
C ARG A 618 31.87 5.25 -22.77
N ILE A 619 32.45 6.24 -22.10
CA ILE A 619 33.58 6.08 -21.19
C ILE A 619 33.17 6.42 -19.77
N VAL A 620 33.84 5.81 -18.79
CA VAL A 620 33.69 6.13 -17.37
C VAL A 620 34.92 6.92 -16.92
N VAL A 621 34.68 8.11 -16.36
CA VAL A 621 35.73 8.96 -15.80
C VAL A 621 35.48 9.10 -14.30
N PRO A 622 36.43 8.71 -13.44
CA PRO A 622 36.32 8.91 -12.01
C PRO A 622 36.59 10.38 -11.64
N PHE A 623 35.73 10.94 -10.79
CA PHE A 623 35.94 12.21 -10.10
C PHE A 623 35.99 11.96 -8.60
N THR A 624 36.83 12.72 -7.91
CA THR A 624 36.96 12.65 -6.44
C THR A 624 37.05 14.05 -5.84
N ASP A 625 36.46 14.24 -4.66
CA ASP A 625 36.67 15.42 -3.81
C ASP A 625 37.66 15.14 -2.66
N GLY A 626 38.33 13.98 -2.71
CA GLY A 626 39.23 13.47 -1.66
C GLY A 626 38.55 12.54 -0.66
N VAL A 627 37.21 12.55 -0.56
CA VAL A 627 36.43 11.71 0.36
C VAL A 627 35.49 10.77 -0.40
N LYS A 628 34.77 11.31 -1.38
CA LYS A 628 33.76 10.64 -2.18
C LYS A 628 34.27 10.44 -3.61
N ASN A 629 34.12 9.24 -4.13
CA ASN A 629 34.45 8.90 -5.51
C ASN A 629 33.17 8.73 -6.33
N LEU A 630 33.08 9.42 -7.46
CA LEU A 630 31.97 9.29 -8.41
C LEU A 630 32.48 8.82 -9.77
N GLN A 631 31.83 7.82 -10.34
CA GLN A 631 32.05 7.37 -11.71
C GLN A 631 31.09 8.08 -12.66
N VAL A 632 31.60 9.02 -13.45
CA VAL A 632 30.82 9.77 -14.43
C VAL A 632 30.85 9.05 -15.76
N VAL A 633 29.68 8.74 -16.31
CA VAL A 633 29.54 8.16 -17.65
C VAL A 633 29.33 9.29 -18.65
N THR A 634 30.15 9.36 -19.69
CA THR A 634 30.01 10.35 -20.76
C THR A 634 30.10 9.71 -22.15
N ASP A 635 29.52 10.39 -23.14
CA ASP A 635 29.59 10.00 -24.56
C ASP A 635 30.95 10.43 -25.13
N LEU A 636 31.74 9.47 -25.62
CA LEU A 636 33.12 9.70 -26.05
C LEU A 636 33.20 10.65 -27.26
N GLN A 637 32.31 10.49 -28.23
CA GLN A 637 32.31 11.31 -29.44
C GLN A 637 31.97 12.77 -29.10
N LYS A 638 30.91 12.99 -28.32
CA LYS A 638 30.53 14.35 -27.88
C LYS A 638 31.58 14.98 -26.99
N ALA A 639 32.23 14.20 -26.12
CA ALA A 639 33.33 14.68 -25.28
C ALA A 639 34.53 15.15 -26.12
N TYR A 640 34.85 14.44 -27.20
CA TYR A 640 35.89 14.84 -28.14
C TYR A 640 35.51 16.11 -28.92
N GLU A 641 34.34 16.14 -29.56
CA GLU A 641 33.86 17.27 -30.38
C GLU A 641 33.75 18.57 -29.57
N THR A 642 33.40 18.46 -28.28
CA THR A 642 33.23 19.62 -27.39
C THR A 642 34.49 20.00 -26.59
N LYS A 643 35.63 19.36 -26.88
CA LYS A 643 36.90 19.57 -26.16
C LYS A 643 36.78 19.39 -24.64
N GLY A 644 36.15 18.30 -24.20
CA GLY A 644 35.98 17.96 -22.79
C GLY A 644 34.79 18.65 -22.09
N LYS A 645 34.13 19.64 -22.71
CA LYS A 645 32.98 20.33 -22.06
C LYS A 645 31.80 19.42 -21.78
N GLN A 646 31.55 18.42 -22.63
CA GLN A 646 30.48 17.45 -22.39
C GLN A 646 30.73 16.62 -21.13
N LEU A 647 31.98 16.23 -20.86
CA LEU A 647 32.34 15.50 -19.64
C LEU A 647 32.00 16.34 -18.39
N ILE A 648 32.30 17.64 -18.41
CA ILE A 648 31.98 18.55 -17.30
C ILE A 648 30.47 18.67 -17.11
N ASN A 649 29.70 18.84 -18.19
CA ASN A 649 28.24 18.87 -18.07
C ASN A 649 27.71 17.54 -17.49
N ASP A 650 28.25 16.39 -17.90
CA ASP A 650 27.83 15.09 -17.37
C ASP A 650 28.26 14.90 -15.90
N PHE A 651 29.41 15.47 -15.51
CA PHE A 651 29.83 15.54 -14.11
C PHE A 651 28.86 16.37 -13.25
N GLU A 652 28.52 17.59 -13.70
CA GLU A 652 27.52 18.44 -13.04
C GLU A 652 26.19 17.69 -12.85
N LYS A 653 25.66 17.08 -13.92
CA LYS A 653 24.40 16.33 -13.89
C LYS A 653 24.42 15.18 -12.89
N ASN A 654 25.45 14.34 -12.94
CA ASN A 654 25.52 13.14 -12.11
C ASN A 654 25.69 13.47 -10.64
N ILE A 655 26.53 14.47 -10.30
CA ILE A 655 26.72 14.90 -8.91
C ILE A 655 25.45 15.53 -8.35
N THR A 656 24.84 16.46 -9.08
CA THR A 656 23.59 17.08 -8.63
C THR A 656 22.50 16.02 -8.44
N LEU A 657 22.34 15.08 -9.37
CA LEU A 657 21.35 14.02 -9.25
C LEU A 657 21.63 13.09 -8.06
N ALA A 658 22.89 12.65 -7.89
CA ALA A 658 23.26 11.73 -6.81
C ALA A 658 23.02 12.34 -5.42
N ILE A 659 23.40 13.61 -5.22
CA ILE A 659 23.24 14.30 -3.93
C ILE A 659 21.76 14.61 -3.67
N VAL A 660 21.02 15.08 -4.69
CA VAL A 660 19.58 15.33 -4.56
C VAL A 660 18.84 14.03 -4.22
N ASP A 661 19.16 12.91 -4.86
CA ASP A 661 18.51 11.62 -4.60
C ASP A 661 18.80 11.10 -3.19
N ASP A 662 20.04 11.25 -2.71
CA ASP A 662 20.42 10.79 -1.37
C ASP A 662 19.78 11.62 -0.25
N ALA A 663 19.84 12.94 -0.40
CA ALA A 663 19.20 13.87 0.54
C ALA A 663 17.67 13.70 0.54
N TRP A 664 17.06 13.52 -0.64
CA TRP A 664 15.62 13.32 -0.75
C TRP A 664 15.17 12.01 -0.09
N LYS A 665 15.90 10.89 -0.28
CA LYS A 665 15.59 9.63 0.43
C LYS A 665 15.66 9.78 1.95
N THR A 666 16.68 10.49 2.43
CA THR A 666 16.85 10.77 3.87
C THR A 666 15.71 11.66 4.39
N HIS A 667 15.32 12.66 3.61
CA HIS A 667 14.20 13.54 3.93
C HIS A 667 12.88 12.79 3.97
N LEU A 668 12.60 11.91 3.00
CA LEU A 668 11.39 11.07 3.03
C LEU A 668 11.28 10.24 4.31
N ARG A 669 12.40 9.68 4.80
CA ARG A 669 12.42 8.96 6.08
C ARG A 669 12.07 9.87 7.25
N LYS A 670 12.70 11.05 7.34
CA LYS A 670 12.39 12.05 8.38
C LYS A 670 10.94 12.53 8.32
N MET A 671 10.37 12.62 7.11
CA MET A 671 8.97 13.00 6.91
C MET A 671 7.98 11.93 7.38
N ASP A 672 8.33 10.65 7.23
CA ASP A 672 7.56 9.53 7.78
C ASP A 672 7.63 9.54 9.32
N GLU A 673 8.81 9.72 9.91
CA GLU A 673 9.01 9.86 11.37
C GLU A 673 8.21 11.05 11.95
N LEU A 674 8.30 12.22 11.30
CA LEU A 674 7.57 13.43 11.69
C LEU A 674 6.05 13.22 11.66
N LYS A 675 5.55 12.51 10.65
CA LYS A 675 4.11 12.23 10.54
C LYS A 675 3.60 11.41 11.73
N GLN A 676 4.45 10.54 12.30
CA GLN A 676 4.12 9.73 13.48
C GLN A 676 4.20 10.55 14.77
N SER A 677 5.28 11.31 14.96
CA SER A 677 5.48 12.10 16.18
C SER A 677 4.38 13.14 16.39
N VAL A 678 3.93 13.77 15.31
CA VAL A 678 2.87 14.79 15.35
C VAL A 678 1.50 14.20 15.74
N GLN A 679 1.26 12.89 15.51
CA GLN A 679 0.05 12.24 16.00
C GLN A 679 0.06 12.03 17.53
N LEU A 680 1.25 11.91 18.13
CA LEU A 680 1.42 11.81 19.58
C LEU A 680 1.33 13.19 20.27
N ALA A 681 1.66 14.27 19.55
CA ALA A 681 1.61 15.64 20.06
C ALA A 681 0.18 16.23 20.26
N VAL A 682 -0.87 15.44 20.04
CA VAL A 682 -2.29 15.84 20.21
C VAL A 682 -2.60 16.31 21.64
N HIS A 683 -1.77 15.97 22.62
CA HIS A 683 -1.90 16.40 24.01
C HIS A 683 -1.76 17.94 24.24
N GLU A 684 -1.19 18.70 23.29
CA GLU A 684 -0.99 20.16 23.43
C GLU A 684 -2.16 21.06 22.94
N GLN A 685 -3.31 20.51 22.56
CA GLN A 685 -4.47 21.26 22.00
C GLN A 685 -4.18 22.09 20.72
N LYS A 686 -3.05 21.87 20.05
CA LYS A 686 -2.75 22.46 18.73
C LYS A 686 -3.15 21.50 17.61
N ASP A 687 -3.51 22.03 16.43
CA ASP A 687 -3.84 21.19 15.27
C ASP A 687 -2.58 20.44 14.77
N PRO A 688 -2.55 19.09 14.80
CA PRO A 688 -1.42 18.31 14.32
C PRO A 688 -1.05 18.62 12.87
N LEU A 689 -2.02 18.87 12.00
CA LEU A 689 -1.72 19.16 10.60
C LEU A 689 -0.92 20.46 10.45
N LEU A 690 -1.17 21.44 11.31
CA LEU A 690 -0.46 22.72 11.30
C LEU A 690 0.98 22.54 11.78
N ILE A 691 1.18 21.78 12.86
CA ILE A 691 2.52 21.42 13.36
C ILE A 691 3.31 20.70 12.27
N TYR A 692 2.70 19.67 11.67
CA TYR A 692 3.30 18.93 10.56
C TYR A 692 3.71 19.86 9.42
N LYS A 693 2.85 20.80 9.01
CA LYS A 693 3.18 21.77 7.94
C LYS A 693 4.40 22.62 8.27
N PHE A 694 4.49 23.15 9.49
CA PHE A 694 5.62 23.99 9.91
C PHE A 694 6.91 23.19 10.02
N GLU A 695 6.88 22.05 10.72
CA GLU A 695 8.07 21.21 10.91
C GLU A 695 8.54 20.60 9.57
N ALA A 696 7.60 20.16 8.72
CA ALA A 696 7.90 19.67 7.38
C ALA A 696 8.59 20.72 6.52
N PHE A 697 8.15 21.98 6.62
CA PHE A 697 8.73 23.09 5.88
C PHE A 697 10.16 23.38 6.35
N GLU A 698 10.41 23.41 7.66
CA GLU A 698 11.75 23.62 8.20
C GLU A 698 12.70 22.46 7.84
N LEU A 699 12.25 21.21 7.97
CA LEU A 699 13.03 20.04 7.52
C LEU A 699 13.39 20.14 6.04
N PHE A 700 12.43 20.55 5.21
CA PHE A 700 12.65 20.70 3.77
C PHE A 700 13.62 21.85 3.46
N LYS A 701 13.52 22.98 4.15
CA LYS A 701 14.44 24.10 4.01
C LYS A 701 15.87 23.69 4.37
N VAL A 702 16.05 23.00 5.49
CA VAL A 702 17.35 22.46 5.92
C VAL A 702 17.89 21.47 4.89
N MET A 703 17.05 20.57 4.36
CA MET A 703 17.45 19.64 3.32
C MET A 703 17.92 20.37 2.05
N ILE A 704 17.19 21.39 1.58
CA ILE A 704 17.55 22.15 0.38
C ILE A 704 18.88 22.89 0.59
N ASP A 705 19.09 23.53 1.74
CA ASP A 705 20.34 24.20 2.08
C ASP A 705 21.51 23.21 2.11
N GLN A 706 21.34 22.05 2.75
CA GLN A 706 22.33 20.99 2.77
C GLN A 706 22.66 20.46 1.36
N VAL A 707 21.64 20.23 0.53
CA VAL A 707 21.82 19.83 -0.87
C VAL A 707 22.62 20.86 -1.64
N ASN A 708 22.28 22.15 -1.50
CA ASN A 708 23.01 23.23 -2.17
C ASN A 708 24.49 23.19 -1.73
N LYS A 709 24.77 23.16 -0.42
CA LYS A 709 26.13 23.12 0.14
C LYS A 709 26.93 21.90 -0.31
N ASP A 710 26.32 20.71 -0.32
CA ASP A 710 26.99 19.47 -0.71
C ASP A 710 27.28 19.42 -2.21
N VAL A 711 26.33 19.84 -3.04
CA VAL A 711 26.54 19.94 -4.50
C VAL A 711 27.66 20.92 -4.79
N ILE A 712 27.61 22.13 -4.20
CA ILE A 712 28.64 23.15 -4.40
C ILE A 712 30.00 22.68 -3.89
N SER A 713 30.10 22.17 -2.65
CA SER A 713 31.34 21.64 -2.09
C SER A 713 31.97 20.60 -3.01
N PHE A 714 31.17 19.64 -3.51
CA PHE A 714 31.69 18.61 -4.41
C PHE A 714 32.13 19.21 -5.75
N LEU A 715 31.35 20.08 -6.37
CA LEU A 715 31.71 20.67 -7.66
C LEU A 715 32.99 21.53 -7.57
N PHE A 716 33.17 22.26 -6.46
CA PHE A 716 34.34 23.11 -6.22
C PHE A 716 35.58 22.35 -5.75
N LYS A 717 35.45 21.16 -5.16
CA LYS A 717 36.58 20.28 -4.78
C LYS A 717 36.88 19.17 -5.77
N GLY A 718 35.90 18.81 -6.60
CA GLY A 718 35.98 17.68 -7.51
C GLY A 718 37.13 17.84 -8.52
N GLU A 719 38.02 16.87 -8.53
CA GLU A 719 39.16 16.77 -9.44
C GLU A 719 39.21 15.41 -10.11
N ILE A 720 39.91 15.36 -11.24
CA ILE A 720 40.20 14.12 -11.95
C ILE A 720 41.52 13.59 -11.38
N PRO A 721 41.56 12.37 -10.81
CA PRO A 721 42.79 11.80 -10.26
C PRO A 721 43.92 11.79 -11.31
N GLN A 722 45.13 12.22 -10.95
CA GLN A 722 46.26 12.32 -11.88
C GLN A 722 46.78 10.96 -12.40
N GLU A 723 46.39 9.83 -11.80
CA GLU A 723 46.73 8.47 -12.25
C GLU A 723 45.79 7.94 -13.38
N THR A 724 45.45 8.79 -14.35
CA THR A 724 44.31 8.57 -15.27
C THR A 724 44.61 7.83 -16.57
N ALA A 725 45.86 7.47 -16.87
CA ALA A 725 46.19 6.79 -18.13
C ALA A 725 45.67 5.34 -18.19
N ASP A 726 45.59 4.63 -17.05
CA ASP A 726 45.22 3.20 -16.99
C ASP A 726 43.83 2.92 -16.36
N THR A 727 43.09 3.95 -15.92
CA THR A 727 41.85 3.78 -15.14
C THR A 727 40.54 4.02 -15.92
N ILE A 728 40.58 4.49 -17.16
CA ILE A 728 39.37 4.62 -18.01
C ILE A 728 38.89 3.22 -18.41
N ARG A 729 37.75 2.80 -17.86
CA ARG A 729 37.13 1.49 -18.09
C ARG A 729 35.86 1.63 -18.93
N GLU A 730 35.53 0.57 -19.66
CA GLU A 730 34.25 0.44 -20.36
C GLU A 730 33.09 0.53 -19.36
N ALA A 731 32.09 1.35 -19.67
CA ALA A 731 30.86 1.44 -18.89
C ALA A 731 30.08 0.13 -19.01
N ARG A 732 30.25 -0.81 -18.07
CA ARG A 732 29.38 -1.98 -17.97
C ARG A 732 27.93 -1.52 -17.74
N ALA A 733 26.99 -2.13 -18.47
CA ALA A 733 25.58 -1.90 -18.22
C ALA A 733 25.27 -2.17 -16.73
N ARG A 734 24.66 -1.19 -16.04
CA ARG A 734 24.21 -1.37 -14.66
C ARG A 734 23.34 -2.63 -14.61
N ARG A 735 23.65 -3.56 -13.69
CA ARG A 735 22.67 -4.55 -13.25
C ARG A 735 21.46 -3.75 -12.77
N GLN A 736 20.30 -3.98 -13.37
CA GLN A 736 19.05 -3.49 -12.80
C GLN A 736 18.97 -4.06 -11.39
N GLU A 737 18.96 -3.19 -10.38
CA GLU A 737 18.47 -3.60 -9.07
C GLU A 737 17.02 -4.03 -9.28
N ASN A 738 16.66 -5.18 -8.71
CA ASN A 738 15.27 -5.65 -8.69
C ASN A 738 14.49 -4.69 -7.78
N LEU A 739 14.04 -3.57 -8.34
CA LEU A 739 13.10 -2.69 -7.70
C LEU A 739 11.74 -3.38 -7.74
N GLU A 740 11.16 -3.66 -6.57
CA GLU A 740 9.77 -4.09 -6.47
C GLU A 740 8.88 -2.89 -6.79
N THR A 741 8.57 -2.70 -8.08
CA THR A 741 7.59 -1.70 -8.50
C THR A 741 6.20 -2.27 -8.33
N THR A 742 5.43 -1.76 -7.36
CA THR A 742 4.04 -2.15 -7.16
C THR A 742 3.14 -1.35 -8.09
N LYS A 743 2.79 -1.95 -9.22
CA LYS A 743 1.62 -1.55 -10.02
C LYS A 743 1.10 -2.77 -10.76
N GLU A 744 -0.16 -3.12 -10.52
CA GLU A 744 -0.89 -3.90 -11.52
C GLU A 744 -0.95 -3.06 -12.80
N GLU A 745 -0.26 -3.52 -13.86
CA GLU A 745 -0.67 -3.17 -15.20
C GLU A 745 -2.06 -3.78 -15.41
N ILE A 746 -3.09 -2.94 -15.30
CA ILE A 746 -4.41 -3.24 -15.84
C ILE A 746 -4.34 -2.80 -17.31
N PRO A 747 -4.06 -3.69 -18.28
CA PRO A 747 -4.17 -3.34 -19.68
C PRO A 747 -5.59 -2.86 -19.97
N ASN A 748 -5.70 -1.73 -20.68
CA ASN A 748 -6.99 -1.19 -21.10
C ASN A 748 -7.76 -2.23 -21.94
N ILE A 749 -9.08 -2.12 -21.98
CA ILE A 749 -9.97 -3.07 -22.68
C ILE A 749 -9.53 -3.28 -24.14
N ASP A 750 -9.05 -2.24 -24.82
CA ASP A 750 -8.56 -2.33 -26.21
C ASP A 750 -7.22 -3.09 -26.32
N GLU A 751 -6.31 -2.93 -25.35
CA GLU A 751 -5.05 -3.68 -25.29
C GLU A 751 -5.30 -5.14 -24.93
N ARG A 752 -6.27 -5.42 -24.05
CA ARG A 752 -6.75 -6.78 -23.75
C ARG A 752 -7.45 -7.42 -24.94
N ALA A 753 -8.24 -6.68 -25.71
CA ALA A 753 -8.87 -7.17 -26.94
C ALA A 753 -7.84 -7.42 -28.05
N ALA A 754 -6.76 -6.63 -28.12
CA ALA A 754 -5.64 -6.86 -29.01
C ALA A 754 -4.79 -8.07 -28.58
N GLN A 755 -4.52 -8.22 -27.28
CA GLN A 755 -3.84 -9.40 -26.71
C GLN A 755 -4.68 -10.67 -26.87
N ASN A 756 -6.01 -10.60 -26.74
CA ASN A 756 -6.91 -11.73 -26.98
C ASN A 756 -6.99 -12.12 -28.46
N ARG A 757 -6.92 -11.14 -29.39
CA ARG A 757 -6.77 -11.42 -30.83
C ARG A 757 -5.41 -12.05 -31.16
N ALA A 758 -4.34 -11.58 -30.51
CA ALA A 758 -3.01 -12.16 -30.67
C ALA A 758 -2.87 -13.56 -30.03
N ALA A 759 -3.52 -13.79 -28.87
CA ALA A 759 -3.54 -15.07 -28.17
C ALA A 759 -4.44 -16.10 -28.88
N GLY A 760 -5.57 -15.69 -29.46
CA GLY A 760 -6.40 -16.53 -30.31
C GLY A 760 -5.67 -16.98 -31.58
N ASN A 761 -4.86 -16.11 -32.19
CA ASN A 761 -4.03 -16.49 -33.33
C ASN A 761 -2.86 -17.40 -32.92
N ARG A 762 -2.26 -17.22 -31.73
CA ARG A 762 -1.19 -18.10 -31.21
C ARG A 762 -1.69 -19.47 -30.73
N ALA A 763 -2.94 -19.57 -30.25
CA ALA A 763 -3.56 -20.84 -29.88
C ALA A 763 -3.86 -21.75 -31.09
N SER A 764 -3.84 -21.21 -32.31
CA SER A 764 -3.87 -22.02 -33.55
C SER A 764 -2.50 -22.58 -33.96
N GLN A 765 -1.40 -22.13 -33.34
CA GLN A 765 -0.03 -22.52 -33.71
C GLN A 765 0.74 -23.29 -32.64
N SER A 766 0.24 -23.43 -31.41
CA SER A 766 0.87 -24.28 -30.39
C SER A 766 0.26 -25.68 -30.38
N ARG A 767 0.50 -26.47 -31.43
CA ARG A 767 0.61 -27.92 -31.25
C ARG A 767 1.98 -28.19 -30.65
N GLU A 768 2.00 -28.96 -29.56
CA GLU A 768 3.21 -29.46 -28.92
C GLU A 768 4.24 -29.88 -29.97
N MET A 769 5.44 -29.32 -29.86
CA MET A 769 6.58 -29.70 -30.67
C MET A 769 7.05 -31.07 -30.17
N VAL A 770 6.41 -32.13 -30.68
CA VAL A 770 6.91 -33.50 -30.53
C VAL A 770 8.25 -33.55 -31.30
N GLU A 771 9.33 -33.89 -30.59
CA GLU A 771 10.63 -34.17 -31.21
C GLU A 771 10.44 -35.13 -32.38
N THR A 772 10.63 -34.61 -33.59
CA THR A 772 10.41 -35.38 -34.81
C THR A 772 11.70 -36.15 -35.08
N ILE A 773 11.71 -37.45 -34.79
CA ILE A 773 12.74 -38.35 -35.30
C ILE A 773 12.64 -38.31 -36.83
N VAL A 774 13.63 -37.69 -37.48
CA VAL A 774 13.74 -37.68 -38.94
C VAL A 774 13.98 -39.13 -39.39
N ARG A 775 13.07 -39.66 -40.21
CA ARG A 775 13.22 -41.01 -40.78
C ARG A 775 14.21 -40.97 -41.94
N ASP A 776 15.27 -41.78 -41.86
CA ASP A 776 16.29 -41.91 -42.92
C ASP A 776 15.77 -42.57 -44.22
N LYS A 777 14.56 -43.14 -44.25
CA LYS A 777 13.97 -43.77 -45.44
C LYS A 777 12.51 -43.34 -45.70
N PRO A 778 12.11 -43.19 -46.97
CA PRO A 778 10.73 -42.87 -47.34
C PRO A 778 9.76 -43.97 -46.87
N LYS A 779 8.59 -43.56 -46.40
CA LYS A 779 7.57 -44.48 -45.86
C LYS A 779 6.94 -45.27 -47.01
N ILE A 780 7.21 -46.57 -47.08
CA ILE A 780 6.52 -47.47 -48.02
C ILE A 780 5.03 -47.54 -47.63
N GLY A 781 4.16 -47.18 -48.57
CA GLY A 781 2.71 -47.19 -48.42
C GLY A 781 2.17 -48.62 -48.33
N ARG A 782 1.09 -48.79 -47.56
CA ARG A 782 0.48 -50.11 -47.26
C ARG A 782 0.06 -50.90 -48.52
N ASN A 783 -0.19 -50.22 -49.64
CA ASN A 783 -0.57 -50.84 -50.91
C ASN A 783 0.54 -50.80 -51.98
N ASP A 784 1.71 -50.23 -51.66
CA ASP A 784 2.83 -50.13 -52.59
C ASP A 784 3.39 -51.53 -52.86
N LYS A 785 3.76 -51.80 -54.09
CA LYS A 785 4.35 -53.08 -54.46
C LYS A 785 5.83 -53.06 -54.07
N VAL A 786 6.24 -54.06 -53.31
CA VAL A 786 7.62 -54.25 -52.87
C VAL A 786 8.11 -55.61 -53.31
N THR A 787 9.40 -55.68 -53.62
CA THR A 787 10.09 -56.93 -53.92
C THR A 787 10.68 -57.47 -52.63
N ILE A 788 10.27 -58.68 -52.25
CA ILE A 788 10.84 -59.41 -51.12
C ILE A 788 11.60 -60.63 -51.62
N LYS A 789 12.71 -60.95 -50.96
CA LYS A 789 13.55 -62.10 -51.28
C LYS A 789 13.68 -62.99 -50.05
N ASN A 790 13.49 -64.30 -50.24
CA ASN A 790 13.65 -65.25 -49.16
C ASN A 790 15.14 -65.44 -48.85
N VAL A 791 15.48 -65.39 -47.57
CA VAL A 791 16.87 -65.42 -47.12
C VAL A 791 17.50 -66.82 -47.29
N MET A 792 16.69 -67.88 -47.23
CA MET A 792 17.19 -69.27 -47.26
C MET A 792 17.31 -69.86 -48.66
N ASN A 793 16.40 -69.54 -49.59
CA ASN A 793 16.39 -70.13 -50.94
C ASN A 793 16.57 -69.11 -52.07
N GLY A 794 16.69 -67.82 -51.75
CA GLY A 794 16.96 -66.75 -52.71
C GLY A 794 15.82 -66.43 -53.67
N GLN A 795 14.62 -67.02 -53.50
CA GLN A 795 13.47 -66.75 -54.35
C GLN A 795 12.94 -65.32 -54.12
N SER A 796 12.70 -64.57 -55.21
CA SER A 796 12.13 -63.21 -55.16
C SER A 796 10.65 -63.19 -55.54
N LYS A 797 9.84 -62.39 -54.85
CA LYS A 797 8.41 -62.18 -55.13
C LYS A 797 8.04 -60.70 -54.99
N VAL A 798 7.18 -60.21 -55.88
CA VAL A 798 6.64 -58.84 -55.83
C VAL A 798 5.23 -58.87 -55.28
N VAL A 799 5.02 -58.28 -54.11
CA VAL A 799 3.72 -58.26 -53.40
C VAL A 799 3.43 -56.88 -52.83
N LYS A 800 2.17 -56.60 -52.47
CA LYS A 800 1.86 -55.33 -51.77
C LYS A 800 2.49 -55.33 -50.39
N TYR A 801 2.94 -54.17 -49.89
CA TYR A 801 3.65 -54.07 -48.61
C TYR A 801 2.86 -54.71 -47.45
N LYS A 802 1.53 -54.53 -47.40
CA LYS A 802 0.68 -55.20 -46.39
C LYS A 802 0.75 -56.73 -46.38
N GLN A 803 1.05 -57.35 -47.52
CA GLN A 803 1.23 -58.80 -47.65
C GLN A 803 2.69 -59.21 -47.37
N ALA A 804 3.65 -58.30 -47.56
CA ALA A 804 5.05 -58.51 -47.24
C ALA A 804 5.33 -58.46 -45.72
N ILE A 805 4.66 -57.56 -44.97
CA ILE A 805 4.86 -57.37 -43.52
C ILE A 805 4.90 -58.70 -42.74
N PRO A 806 3.87 -59.58 -42.81
CA PRO A 806 3.89 -60.82 -42.03
C PRO A 806 4.97 -61.82 -42.49
N LEU A 807 5.52 -61.70 -43.70
CA LEU A 807 6.62 -62.52 -44.20
C LEU A 807 7.99 -61.99 -43.75
N ILE A 808 8.11 -60.66 -43.62
CA ILE A 808 9.30 -59.98 -43.13
C ILE A 808 9.40 -60.11 -41.61
N ASP A 809 8.30 -59.95 -40.88
CA ASP A 809 8.27 -60.07 -39.40
C ASP A 809 8.61 -61.49 -38.93
N LYS A 810 8.35 -62.51 -39.77
CA LYS A 810 8.79 -63.89 -39.53
C LYS A 810 10.28 -64.12 -39.75
N GLY A 811 11.00 -63.15 -40.31
CA GLY A 811 12.45 -63.21 -40.56
C GLY A 811 12.89 -64.06 -41.75
N GLU A 812 11.96 -64.72 -42.45
CA GLU A 812 12.26 -65.60 -43.59
C GLU A 812 12.49 -64.81 -44.90
N TRP A 813 11.98 -63.58 -44.99
CA TRP A 813 12.03 -62.75 -46.19
C TRP A 813 12.52 -61.34 -45.87
N VAL A 814 13.36 -60.77 -46.73
CA VAL A 814 13.87 -59.41 -46.61
C VAL A 814 13.42 -58.55 -47.79
N LEU A 815 13.18 -57.27 -47.51
CA LEU A 815 12.98 -56.26 -48.54
C LEU A 815 14.26 -56.09 -49.34
N VAL A 816 14.12 -56.16 -50.66
CA VAL A 816 15.20 -55.77 -51.58
C VAL A 816 14.80 -54.38 -52.08
N ASP A 817 15.49 -53.36 -51.56
CA ASP A 817 15.42 -52.01 -52.11
C ASP A 817 16.07 -52.04 -53.51
N GLU A 818 15.39 -51.53 -54.54
CA GLU A 818 16.04 -51.11 -55.78
C GLU A 818 16.61 -49.70 -55.62
#